data_AF-A0A4D9D8W4-F1
#
_entry.id   AF-A0A4D9D8W4-F1
#
_cell.length_a   1.000
_cell.length_b   1.000
_cell.length_c   1.000
_cell.angle_alpha   90.00
_cell.angle_beta   90.00
_cell.angle_gamma   90.00
#
_symmetry.space_group_name_H-M   'P 1'
#
loop_
_entity.id
_entity.type
_entity.pdbx_description
1 polymer ?
#
loop_
_entity_poly.entity_id
_entity_poly.type
_entity_poly.pdbx_seq_one_letter_code
_entity_poly.pdbx_strand_id
1 'polypeptide(L)'
;MTQEDFMRKDECLVVDDQDLLLRSENKYNCHRFTPEQPRGLLHRAFSVFLFDKTGRLLLQQRAASKITFPQVWTNTCCSHPLSGFTPTEVDMPEDLANGKVKGVKRAAIRKLQHELGIPSLQVPLRKFKFLTRLHYWAADAVTHGPAAEWGEHEIDYVLFIQVPTVTLRPNPDEVNSVKFVSLPELQEMMHPSSGLRWSPWFRIIAERFLPLWWADLKLTLRTNTYFDPTTIHRFEPPTDPTRNISPSEFTQDTAAPAPSGGLLPMGRASASATLPPAFGKGDEGKKQGAYGKIKSHSESLVSQLLRVDEVGAALRLKFARPFPETGVGHAGDADVRFCADMLGRVSRSFAAVIRQLPKGLCLETVVFYLVLRALDTVEDDMEAFQKDPCAKLRHLRGFYHVALEDPGFKMHGVGKGDEARLLENFDRVARVFQGLTPGMRTVIKDITRRMGAGMADFVDKDLGQGTVSLQEYDLYCHYVAGLVGEGLTRMFAESGLEAPDLATSRQELANSMGLFLQKTNIIRDYLEDFVDGRAFWPQEVWKRHAPSAVPAQSLGAFAEAEHRERALACLDELVTNALEHVPDCLAYMSRLHTPQVFRFCAIPQVMAIATLEKVYHNPDVFTGVVKIRKGLACKLILEANSMEDLYACFSSFAGRIARRAAALEKRGDSVSAQTLQVCEEIRVLCKEGEASSTNTKKYARALHAAFAALLLAMALVPVLALWGTESSRGGFFARPIESPAGLSRADYVQMAFNVLVSLVATLALSYVVSKVWRPLGGQGNKTRSLAA
;
A
#
# COMPACT_ATOMS: atom_id res chain seq x y z
N MET A 1 -15.39 -0.36 -35.10
CA MET A 1 -14.99 -1.71 -35.52
C MET A 1 -16.16 -2.61 -35.21
N THR A 2 -16.59 -3.41 -36.18
CA THR A 2 -17.70 -4.36 -35.98
C THR A 2 -17.24 -5.55 -35.13
N GLN A 3 -18.16 -6.37 -34.63
CA GLN A 3 -17.79 -7.61 -33.94
C GLN A 3 -17.00 -8.55 -34.89
N GLU A 4 -17.32 -8.57 -36.18
CA GLU A 4 -16.57 -9.32 -37.20
C GLU A 4 -15.12 -8.82 -37.37
N ASP A 5 -14.89 -7.50 -37.31
CA ASP A 5 -13.55 -6.93 -37.35
C ASP A 5 -12.70 -7.44 -36.17
N PHE A 6 -13.28 -7.48 -34.96
CA PHE A 6 -12.60 -7.98 -33.77
C PHE A 6 -12.29 -9.47 -33.89
N MET A 7 -13.17 -10.28 -34.47
CA MET A 7 -12.90 -11.71 -34.69
C MET A 7 -11.66 -11.94 -35.57
N ARG A 8 -11.39 -11.05 -36.52
CA ARG A 8 -10.23 -11.16 -37.42
C ARG A 8 -8.95 -10.53 -36.88
N LYS A 9 -9.06 -9.45 -36.09
CA LYS A 9 -7.91 -8.65 -35.63
C LYS A 9 -7.36 -9.05 -34.26
N ASP A 10 -8.22 -9.55 -33.35
CA ASP A 10 -7.78 -9.86 -31.99
C ASP A 10 -7.02 -11.20 -31.99
N GLU A 11 -5.72 -11.13 -31.73
CA GLU A 11 -4.81 -12.28 -31.67
C GLU A 11 -4.79 -12.89 -30.26
N CYS A 12 -5.60 -13.93 -30.06
CA CYS A 12 -5.70 -14.68 -28.81
C CYS A 12 -4.46 -15.56 -28.57
N LEU A 13 -4.22 -15.88 -27.31
CA LEU A 13 -3.07 -16.70 -26.89
C LEU A 13 -3.47 -18.18 -26.82
N VAL A 14 -3.06 -18.96 -27.81
CA VAL A 14 -3.33 -20.41 -27.88
C VAL A 14 -2.34 -21.14 -26.98
N VAL A 15 -2.87 -22.02 -26.13
CA VAL A 15 -2.11 -22.73 -25.10
C VAL A 15 -2.36 -24.23 -25.13
N ASP A 16 -1.48 -24.99 -24.49
CA ASP A 16 -1.74 -26.38 -24.15
C ASP A 16 -2.55 -26.52 -22.85
N ASP A 17 -2.87 -27.76 -22.48
CA ASP A 17 -3.63 -28.06 -21.27
C ASP A 17 -2.95 -27.57 -19.99
N GLN A 18 -1.62 -27.41 -19.99
CA GLN A 18 -0.83 -26.94 -18.86
C GLN A 18 -0.64 -25.42 -18.86
N ASP A 19 -1.38 -24.70 -19.71
CA ASP A 19 -1.32 -23.25 -19.85
C ASP A 19 0.04 -22.74 -20.36
N LEU A 20 0.77 -23.56 -21.14
CA LEU A 20 1.97 -23.13 -21.85
C LEU A 20 1.58 -22.49 -23.18
N LEU A 21 2.14 -21.31 -23.46
CA LEU A 21 1.89 -20.58 -24.70
C LEU A 21 2.49 -21.31 -25.90
N LEU A 22 1.64 -21.69 -26.86
CA LEU A 22 2.04 -22.35 -28.09
C LEU A 22 2.26 -21.35 -29.22
N ARG A 23 1.28 -20.46 -29.44
CA ARG A 23 1.26 -19.46 -30.53
C ARG A 23 0.16 -18.43 -30.30
N SER A 24 0.12 -17.39 -31.14
CA SER A 24 -1.09 -16.57 -31.29
C SER A 24 -1.97 -17.10 -32.42
N GLU A 25 -3.26 -16.80 -32.33
CA GLU A 25 -4.23 -17.04 -33.40
C GLU A 25 -5.38 -16.03 -33.30
N ASN A 26 -5.98 -15.67 -34.43
CA ASN A 26 -7.11 -14.76 -34.42
C ASN A 26 -8.33 -15.36 -33.67
N LYS A 27 -9.13 -14.49 -33.08
CA LYS A 27 -10.29 -14.86 -32.27
C LYS A 27 -11.30 -15.72 -33.04
N TYR A 28 -11.49 -15.46 -34.34
CA TYR A 28 -12.33 -16.27 -35.23
C TYR A 28 -11.94 -17.75 -35.17
N ASN A 29 -10.67 -18.06 -35.43
CA ASN A 29 -10.17 -19.43 -35.49
C ASN A 29 -10.18 -20.09 -34.10
N CYS A 30 -10.01 -19.31 -33.02
CA CYS A 30 -10.08 -19.84 -31.66
C CYS A 30 -11.48 -20.32 -31.29
N HIS A 31 -12.51 -19.57 -31.67
CA HIS A 31 -13.91 -19.82 -31.28
C HIS A 31 -14.71 -20.64 -32.30
N ARG A 32 -14.12 -20.95 -33.46
CA ARG A 32 -14.76 -21.72 -34.52
C ARG A 32 -14.58 -23.22 -34.25
N PHE A 33 -15.70 -23.94 -34.26
CA PHE A 33 -15.69 -25.40 -34.14
C PHE A 33 -15.75 -26.02 -35.54
N THR A 34 -14.84 -26.95 -35.81
CA THR A 34 -14.78 -27.71 -37.07
C THR A 34 -14.69 -29.21 -36.78
N PRO A 35 -14.94 -30.09 -37.75
CA PRO A 35 -14.77 -31.54 -37.54
C PRO A 35 -13.37 -31.93 -37.04
N GLU A 36 -12.33 -31.20 -37.47
CA GLU A 36 -10.94 -31.41 -37.07
C GLU A 36 -10.63 -30.79 -35.69
N GLN A 37 -11.48 -29.87 -35.22
CA GLN A 37 -11.33 -29.13 -33.98
C GLN A 37 -12.68 -28.97 -33.27
N PRO A 38 -13.25 -30.07 -32.75
CA PRO A 38 -14.65 -30.11 -32.30
C PRO A 38 -14.92 -29.27 -31.04
N ARG A 39 -13.88 -28.83 -30.34
CA ARG A 39 -13.96 -27.98 -29.14
C ARG A 39 -13.40 -26.58 -29.35
N GLY A 40 -12.96 -26.19 -30.55
CA GLY A 40 -12.20 -24.94 -30.72
C GLY A 40 -10.75 -25.05 -30.22
N LEU A 41 -9.94 -24.01 -30.45
CA LEU A 41 -8.57 -23.97 -29.94
C LEU A 41 -8.60 -23.60 -28.47
N LEU A 42 -7.83 -24.31 -27.64
CA LEU A 42 -7.63 -23.92 -26.26
C LEU A 42 -6.83 -22.61 -26.20
N HIS A 43 -7.38 -21.60 -25.54
CA HIS A 43 -6.76 -20.28 -25.44
C HIS A 43 -6.99 -19.63 -24.07
N ARG A 44 -6.19 -18.61 -23.72
CA ARG A 44 -6.35 -17.90 -22.44
C ARG A 44 -7.54 -16.95 -22.47
N ALA A 45 -8.23 -16.86 -21.35
CA ALA A 45 -9.28 -15.88 -21.08
C ALA A 45 -9.16 -15.33 -19.66
N PHE A 46 -9.96 -14.32 -19.32
CA PHE A 46 -10.09 -13.82 -17.97
C PHE A 46 -11.53 -13.43 -17.64
N SER A 47 -11.85 -13.54 -16.34
CA SER A 47 -13.13 -13.16 -15.75
C SER A 47 -12.92 -12.15 -14.63
N VAL A 48 -13.41 -10.92 -14.81
CA VAL A 48 -13.36 -9.86 -13.79
C VAL A 48 -14.64 -9.87 -12.94
N PHE A 49 -14.46 -9.79 -11.62
CA PHE A 49 -15.50 -9.58 -10.61
C PHE A 49 -15.23 -8.27 -9.88
N LEU A 50 -15.97 -7.22 -10.24
CA LEU A 50 -15.84 -5.90 -9.67
C LEU A 50 -16.91 -5.66 -8.60
N PHE A 51 -16.45 -5.38 -7.39
CA PHE A 51 -17.29 -5.08 -6.25
C PHE A 51 -17.27 -3.59 -5.91
N ASP A 52 -18.43 -3.04 -5.54
CA ASP A 52 -18.51 -1.69 -4.99
C ASP A 52 -18.05 -1.64 -3.52
N LYS A 53 -18.02 -0.45 -2.92
CA LYS A 53 -17.66 -0.27 -1.49
C LYS A 53 -18.53 -1.06 -0.51
N THR A 54 -19.75 -1.42 -0.90
CA THR A 54 -20.69 -2.19 -0.08
C THR A 54 -20.58 -3.69 -0.30
N GLY A 55 -19.69 -4.12 -1.21
CA GLY A 55 -19.50 -5.53 -1.55
C GLY A 55 -20.53 -6.07 -2.53
N ARG A 56 -21.25 -5.22 -3.28
CA ARG A 56 -22.13 -5.68 -4.37
C ARG A 56 -21.34 -5.88 -5.65
N LEU A 57 -21.59 -6.98 -6.35
CA LEU A 57 -20.94 -7.35 -7.62
C LEU A 57 -21.62 -6.65 -8.79
N LEU A 58 -20.83 -6.05 -9.68
CA LEU A 58 -21.31 -5.54 -10.97
C LEU A 58 -21.44 -6.69 -11.97
N LEU A 59 -22.66 -6.92 -12.44
CA LEU A 59 -22.95 -7.83 -13.55
C LEU A 59 -23.23 -7.05 -14.84
N GLN A 60 -23.03 -7.72 -15.97
CA GLN A 60 -23.47 -7.24 -17.27
C GLN A 60 -24.28 -8.31 -18.01
N GLN A 61 -25.19 -7.85 -18.87
CA GLN A 61 -25.82 -8.66 -19.90
C GLN A 61 -25.14 -8.36 -21.23
N ARG A 62 -24.70 -9.40 -21.93
CA ARG A 62 -24.01 -9.27 -23.22
C ARG A 62 -24.92 -8.69 -24.29
N ALA A 63 -24.37 -7.86 -25.18
CA ALA A 63 -25.11 -7.29 -26.31
C ALA A 63 -25.67 -8.39 -27.24
N ALA A 64 -26.75 -8.06 -27.96
CA ALA A 64 -27.36 -8.96 -28.94
C ALA A 64 -26.48 -9.17 -30.19
N SER A 65 -25.56 -8.25 -30.46
CA SER A 65 -24.62 -8.27 -31.60
C SER A 65 -23.42 -9.21 -31.38
N LYS A 66 -23.25 -9.81 -30.20
CA LYS A 66 -22.15 -10.74 -29.92
C LYS A 66 -22.33 -12.04 -30.71
N ILE A 67 -21.23 -12.53 -31.30
CA ILE A 67 -21.21 -13.77 -32.09
C ILE A 67 -21.35 -15.01 -31.19
N THR A 68 -20.66 -15.01 -30.04
CA THR A 68 -20.78 -16.06 -29.01
C THR A 68 -21.61 -15.57 -27.82
N PHE A 69 -22.55 -16.39 -27.39
CA PHE A 69 -23.40 -16.22 -26.21
C PHE A 69 -24.04 -14.82 -26.11
N PRO A 70 -24.79 -14.34 -27.12
CA PRO A 70 -25.51 -13.08 -27.03
C PRO A 70 -26.62 -13.12 -25.96
N GLN A 71 -26.91 -11.96 -25.37
CA GLN A 71 -28.03 -11.75 -24.41
C GLN A 71 -28.00 -12.56 -23.10
N VAL A 72 -26.91 -13.27 -22.79
CA VAL A 72 -26.75 -13.91 -21.48
C VAL A 72 -26.18 -12.93 -20.44
N TRP A 73 -26.58 -13.09 -19.18
CA TRP A 73 -25.98 -12.41 -18.03
C TRP A 73 -24.65 -13.07 -17.65
N THR A 74 -23.69 -12.27 -17.19
CA THR A 74 -22.34 -12.70 -16.83
C THR A 74 -21.73 -11.78 -15.76
N ASN A 75 -20.57 -12.15 -15.22
CA ASN A 75 -19.73 -11.28 -14.37
C ASN A 75 -19.33 -9.97 -15.07
N THR A 76 -18.67 -9.08 -14.33
CA THR A 76 -18.42 -7.70 -14.74
C THR A 76 -17.88 -7.54 -16.15
N CYS A 77 -16.82 -8.28 -16.51
CA CYS A 77 -16.20 -8.22 -17.83
C CYS A 77 -15.41 -9.50 -18.08
N CYS A 78 -15.48 -10.05 -19.30
CA CYS A 78 -14.73 -11.24 -19.71
C CYS A 78 -14.17 -11.04 -21.10
N SER A 79 -12.92 -11.42 -21.32
CA SER A 79 -12.25 -11.34 -22.61
C SER A 79 -10.93 -12.10 -22.55
N HIS A 80 -10.11 -11.95 -23.59
CA HIS A 80 -8.80 -12.59 -23.70
C HIS A 80 -7.66 -11.58 -23.52
N PRO A 81 -6.54 -11.97 -22.90
CA PRO A 81 -5.26 -11.33 -23.15
C PRO A 81 -4.87 -11.55 -24.62
N LEU A 82 -4.30 -10.51 -25.25
CA LEU A 82 -3.98 -10.53 -26.67
C LEU A 82 -2.48 -10.37 -26.92
N SER A 83 -1.96 -10.98 -27.97
CA SER A 83 -0.62 -10.70 -28.45
C SER A 83 -0.55 -9.33 -29.15
N GLY A 84 0.65 -8.75 -29.27
CA GLY A 84 0.87 -7.51 -30.04
C GLY A 84 0.57 -6.19 -29.30
N PHE A 85 0.16 -6.23 -28.04
CA PHE A 85 -0.03 -5.03 -27.22
C PHE A 85 1.25 -4.58 -26.52
N THR A 86 1.41 -3.27 -26.34
CA THR A 86 2.47 -2.66 -25.52
C THR A 86 1.83 -1.69 -24.52
N PRO A 87 2.03 -1.86 -23.20
CA PRO A 87 2.75 -2.95 -22.53
C PRO A 87 2.14 -4.34 -22.80
N THR A 88 2.98 -5.38 -22.79
CA THR A 88 2.56 -6.76 -23.12
C THR A 88 1.41 -7.28 -22.24
N GLU A 89 0.48 -7.99 -22.86
CA GLU A 89 -0.58 -8.77 -22.19
C GLU A 89 -0.25 -10.26 -22.08
N VAL A 90 0.93 -10.66 -22.58
CA VAL A 90 1.42 -12.05 -22.51
C VAL A 90 2.22 -12.25 -21.22
N ASP A 91 1.71 -13.10 -20.34
CA ASP A 91 2.41 -13.56 -19.13
C ASP A 91 3.28 -14.80 -19.43
N MET A 92 4.51 -14.80 -18.91
CA MET A 92 5.48 -15.89 -19.07
C MET A 92 5.23 -17.02 -18.05
N PRO A 93 5.67 -18.26 -18.31
CA PRO A 93 5.46 -19.39 -17.39
C PRO A 93 5.87 -19.11 -15.95
N GLU A 94 6.95 -18.36 -15.74
CA GLU A 94 7.44 -17.96 -14.42
C GLU A 94 6.50 -16.96 -13.72
N ASP A 95 5.85 -16.07 -14.48
CA ASP A 95 4.86 -15.14 -13.95
C ASP A 95 3.58 -15.86 -13.51
N LEU A 96 3.21 -16.92 -14.24
CA LEU A 96 2.04 -17.76 -13.96
C LEU A 96 2.23 -18.60 -12.69
N ALA A 97 3.39 -19.26 -12.56
CA ALA A 97 3.72 -20.07 -11.39
C ALA A 97 3.67 -19.26 -10.08
N ASN A 98 3.94 -17.95 -10.16
CA ASN A 98 3.93 -17.03 -9.02
C ASN A 98 2.66 -16.18 -8.90
N GLY A 99 1.66 -16.39 -9.77
CA GLY A 99 0.39 -15.66 -9.77
C GLY A 99 0.52 -14.14 -10.00
N LYS A 100 1.60 -13.68 -10.65
CA LYS A 100 1.83 -12.26 -10.92
C LYS A 100 0.88 -11.72 -12.00
N VAL A 101 0.56 -12.55 -13.01
CA VAL A 101 -0.47 -12.38 -14.08
C VAL A 101 -0.67 -10.91 -14.54
N LYS A 102 0.42 -10.18 -14.75
CA LYS A 102 0.39 -8.75 -15.06
C LYS A 102 -0.22 -8.49 -16.43
N GLY A 103 0.06 -9.36 -17.39
CA GLY A 103 -0.48 -9.31 -18.75
C GLY A 103 -2.00 -9.46 -18.76
N VAL A 104 -2.51 -10.47 -18.08
CA VAL A 104 -3.96 -10.69 -17.92
C VAL A 104 -4.64 -9.49 -17.22
N LYS A 105 -4.03 -8.92 -16.17
CA LYS A 105 -4.57 -7.71 -15.52
C LYS A 105 -4.61 -6.49 -16.43
N ARG A 106 -3.63 -6.32 -17.33
CA ARG A 106 -3.64 -5.24 -18.34
C ARG A 106 -4.78 -5.42 -19.34
N ALA A 107 -4.97 -6.66 -19.81
CA ALA A 107 -6.08 -7.02 -20.68
C ALA A 107 -7.45 -6.72 -20.02
N ALA A 108 -7.57 -7.05 -18.73
CA ALA A 108 -8.76 -6.71 -17.92
C ALA A 108 -9.02 -5.21 -17.86
N ILE A 109 -7.99 -4.38 -17.61
CA ILE A 109 -8.13 -2.91 -17.59
C ILE A 109 -8.58 -2.38 -18.96
N ARG A 110 -7.94 -2.84 -20.04
CA ARG A 110 -8.29 -2.46 -21.41
C ARG A 110 -9.75 -2.78 -21.71
N LYS A 111 -10.21 -3.97 -21.33
CA LYS A 111 -11.57 -4.44 -21.64
C LYS A 111 -12.64 -3.86 -20.74
N LEU A 112 -12.36 -3.58 -19.47
CA LEU A 112 -13.27 -2.80 -18.61
C LEU A 112 -13.50 -1.39 -19.18
N GLN A 113 -12.46 -0.77 -19.75
CA GLN A 113 -12.60 0.52 -20.42
C GLN A 113 -13.39 0.39 -21.73
N HIS A 114 -13.14 -0.66 -22.53
CA HIS A 114 -13.83 -0.86 -23.80
C HIS A 114 -15.32 -1.23 -23.64
N GLU A 115 -15.65 -2.18 -22.76
CA GLU A 115 -17.02 -2.69 -22.61
C GLU A 115 -17.88 -1.80 -21.72
N LEU A 116 -17.35 -1.39 -20.56
CA LEU A 116 -18.12 -0.68 -19.54
C LEU A 116 -17.80 0.81 -19.46
N GLY A 117 -16.83 1.30 -20.23
CA GLY A 117 -16.40 2.69 -20.20
C GLY A 117 -15.72 3.08 -18.89
N ILE A 118 -15.25 2.12 -18.09
CA ILE A 118 -14.59 2.36 -16.81
C ILE A 118 -13.17 2.89 -17.07
N PRO A 119 -12.83 4.12 -16.65
CA PRO A 119 -11.50 4.67 -16.85
C PRO A 119 -10.43 3.82 -16.14
N SER A 120 -9.31 3.56 -16.82
CA SER A 120 -8.19 2.75 -16.29
C SER A 120 -7.67 3.25 -14.94
N LEU A 121 -7.69 4.56 -14.69
CA LEU A 121 -7.30 5.18 -13.41
C LEU A 121 -8.17 4.73 -12.22
N GLN A 122 -9.42 4.32 -12.46
CA GLN A 122 -10.32 3.84 -11.40
C GLN A 122 -10.10 2.36 -11.06
N VAL A 123 -9.42 1.61 -11.94
CA VAL A 123 -9.14 0.18 -11.80
C VAL A 123 -7.63 -0.08 -11.96
N PRO A 124 -6.77 0.48 -11.08
CA PRO A 124 -5.33 0.33 -11.23
C PRO A 124 -4.89 -1.12 -11.06
N LEU A 125 -3.86 -1.53 -11.81
CA LEU A 125 -3.38 -2.92 -11.91
C LEU A 125 -3.18 -3.61 -10.55
N ARG A 126 -2.63 -2.89 -9.57
CA ARG A 126 -2.38 -3.39 -8.20
C ARG A 126 -3.64 -3.77 -7.42
N LYS A 127 -4.81 -3.26 -7.79
CA LYS A 127 -6.09 -3.54 -7.10
C LYS A 127 -6.75 -4.83 -7.56
N PHE A 128 -6.26 -5.44 -8.64
CA PHE A 128 -6.72 -6.76 -9.05
C PHE A 128 -6.05 -7.86 -8.23
N LYS A 129 -6.89 -8.65 -7.57
CA LYS A 129 -6.53 -9.90 -6.92
C LYS A 129 -6.78 -11.05 -7.89
N PHE A 130 -5.73 -11.76 -8.27
CA PHE A 130 -5.87 -13.05 -8.95
C PHE A 130 -6.19 -14.13 -7.92
N LEU A 131 -7.13 -15.03 -8.25
CA LEU A 131 -7.54 -16.12 -7.36
C LEU A 131 -7.07 -17.46 -7.89
N THR A 132 -7.54 -17.87 -9.07
CA THR A 132 -7.23 -19.20 -9.64
C THR A 132 -7.51 -19.23 -11.16
N ARG A 133 -7.23 -20.37 -11.80
CA ARG A 133 -7.50 -20.67 -13.20
C ARG A 133 -8.53 -21.79 -13.36
N LEU A 134 -9.38 -21.66 -14.36
CA LEU A 134 -10.43 -22.63 -14.68
C LEU A 134 -10.25 -23.10 -16.12
N HIS A 135 -10.29 -24.40 -16.37
CA HIS A 135 -10.35 -24.96 -17.72
C HIS A 135 -11.76 -25.48 -18.00
N TYR A 136 -12.39 -24.94 -19.04
CA TYR A 136 -13.72 -25.39 -19.49
C TYR A 136 -13.85 -25.24 -21.01
N TRP A 137 -14.87 -25.88 -21.58
CA TRP A 137 -15.35 -25.59 -22.93
C TRP A 137 -16.87 -25.59 -22.97
N ALA A 138 -17.44 -24.84 -23.91
CA ALA A 138 -18.88 -24.79 -24.13
C ALA A 138 -19.20 -24.40 -25.58
N ALA A 139 -20.10 -25.16 -26.22
CA ALA A 139 -20.71 -24.77 -27.49
C ALA A 139 -21.87 -23.80 -27.25
N ASP A 140 -22.04 -22.80 -28.11
CA ASP A 140 -23.19 -21.90 -28.07
C ASP A 140 -24.41 -22.51 -28.78
N ALA A 141 -24.85 -23.65 -28.25
CA ALA A 141 -25.96 -24.43 -28.78
C ALA A 141 -27.31 -23.73 -28.66
N VAL A 142 -27.43 -22.75 -27.76
CA VAL A 142 -28.64 -21.95 -27.57
C VAL A 142 -28.84 -20.99 -28.74
N THR A 143 -27.76 -20.40 -29.24
CA THR A 143 -27.82 -19.42 -30.33
C THR A 143 -27.72 -20.09 -31.69
N HIS A 144 -26.83 -21.09 -31.83
CA HIS A 144 -26.48 -21.71 -33.12
C HIS A 144 -27.02 -23.14 -33.29
N GLY A 145 -27.76 -23.65 -32.30
CA GLY A 145 -28.40 -24.97 -32.34
C GLY A 145 -27.46 -26.14 -31.99
N PRO A 146 -27.96 -27.40 -32.06
CA PRO A 146 -27.23 -28.59 -31.61
C PRO A 146 -25.94 -28.93 -32.38
N ALA A 147 -25.67 -28.28 -33.50
CA ALA A 147 -24.42 -28.39 -34.24
C ALA A 147 -23.71 -27.02 -34.28
N ALA A 148 -23.70 -26.33 -33.13
CA ALA A 148 -23.14 -24.99 -33.00
C ALA A 148 -21.71 -24.94 -33.52
N GLU A 149 -21.52 -24.09 -34.52
CA GLU A 149 -20.24 -23.80 -35.15
C GLU A 149 -19.38 -22.81 -34.34
N TRP A 150 -19.93 -22.30 -33.22
CA TRP A 150 -19.32 -21.32 -32.34
C TRP A 150 -19.37 -21.78 -30.89
N GLY A 151 -18.29 -21.51 -30.17
CA GLY A 151 -18.19 -21.74 -28.73
C GLY A 151 -16.89 -21.21 -28.16
N GLU A 152 -16.58 -21.63 -26.93
CA GLU A 152 -15.40 -21.22 -26.17
C GLU A 152 -14.70 -22.46 -25.60
N HIS A 153 -13.37 -22.43 -25.53
CA HIS A 153 -12.51 -23.46 -24.92
C HIS A 153 -11.30 -22.76 -24.33
N GLU A 154 -11.32 -22.60 -23.01
CA GLU A 154 -10.56 -21.54 -22.36
C GLU A 154 -9.91 -21.99 -21.06
N ILE A 155 -8.69 -21.48 -20.84
CA ILE A 155 -8.11 -21.33 -19.51
C ILE A 155 -8.45 -19.93 -19.00
N ASP A 156 -9.48 -19.85 -18.16
CA ASP A 156 -10.03 -18.61 -17.63
C ASP A 156 -9.37 -18.21 -16.30
N TYR A 157 -8.84 -16.99 -16.25
CA TYR A 157 -8.19 -16.39 -15.10
C TYR A 157 -9.20 -15.58 -14.28
N VAL A 158 -9.42 -15.99 -13.03
CA VAL A 158 -10.38 -15.31 -12.15
C VAL A 158 -9.73 -14.13 -11.44
N LEU A 159 -10.25 -12.93 -11.70
CA LEU A 159 -9.77 -11.67 -11.15
C LEU A 159 -10.85 -10.96 -10.32
N PHE A 160 -10.53 -10.63 -9.08
CA PHE A 160 -11.38 -9.84 -8.19
C PHE A 160 -10.82 -8.42 -8.05
N ILE A 161 -11.72 -7.44 -7.95
CA ILE A 161 -11.36 -6.06 -7.65
C ILE A 161 -12.48 -5.39 -6.85
N GLN A 162 -12.12 -4.62 -5.82
CA GLN A 162 -13.09 -3.78 -5.11
C GLN A 162 -12.68 -2.31 -5.22
N VAL A 163 -13.62 -1.50 -5.71
CA VAL A 163 -13.41 -0.07 -5.95
C VAL A 163 -14.59 0.73 -5.39
N PRO A 164 -14.36 1.89 -4.74
CA PRO A 164 -15.43 2.58 -4.04
C PRO A 164 -16.57 3.09 -4.94
N THR A 165 -16.20 3.58 -6.11
CA THR A 165 -17.10 4.12 -7.14
C THR A 165 -16.47 3.87 -8.50
N VAL A 166 -17.29 3.56 -9.51
CA VAL A 166 -16.89 3.49 -10.91
C VAL A 166 -17.78 4.36 -11.78
N THR A 167 -17.18 4.98 -12.79
CA THR A 167 -17.90 5.63 -13.88
C THR A 167 -18.28 4.57 -14.90
N LEU A 168 -19.58 4.43 -15.18
CA LEU A 168 -20.08 3.49 -16.19
C LEU A 168 -20.56 4.24 -17.44
N ARG A 169 -20.02 3.85 -18.59
CA ARG A 169 -20.48 4.23 -19.92
C ARG A 169 -20.46 2.98 -20.82
N PRO A 170 -21.42 2.06 -20.63
CA PRO A 170 -21.43 0.79 -21.34
C PRO A 170 -21.46 1.00 -22.85
N ASN A 171 -20.62 0.28 -23.58
CA ASN A 171 -20.63 0.25 -25.03
C ASN A 171 -21.82 -0.60 -25.50
N PRO A 172 -22.79 -0.03 -26.25
CA PRO A 172 -23.99 -0.77 -26.68
C PRO A 172 -23.67 -1.96 -27.60
N ASP A 173 -22.51 -1.97 -28.27
CA ASP A 173 -22.06 -3.09 -29.10
C ASP A 173 -21.51 -4.27 -28.28
N GLU A 174 -21.25 -4.07 -26.99
CA GLU A 174 -20.70 -5.08 -26.08
C GLU A 174 -21.68 -5.45 -24.95
N VAL A 175 -22.42 -4.46 -24.45
CA VAL A 175 -23.21 -4.56 -23.21
C VAL A 175 -24.63 -4.07 -23.43
N ASN A 176 -25.60 -4.95 -23.20
CA ASN A 176 -27.02 -4.62 -23.27
C ASN A 176 -27.54 -3.98 -21.98
N SER A 177 -27.06 -4.45 -20.82
CA SER A 177 -27.54 -4.00 -19.51
C SER A 177 -26.48 -4.25 -18.42
N VAL A 178 -26.54 -3.50 -17.33
CA VAL A 178 -25.65 -3.67 -16.17
C VAL A 178 -26.46 -3.64 -14.88
N LYS A 179 -26.03 -4.38 -13.85
CA LYS A 179 -26.70 -4.40 -12.54
C LYS A 179 -25.71 -4.68 -11.41
N PHE A 180 -25.74 -3.87 -10.37
CA PHE A 180 -25.08 -4.21 -9.10
C PHE A 180 -25.99 -5.12 -8.28
N VAL A 181 -25.48 -6.24 -7.79
CA VAL A 181 -26.23 -7.22 -7.00
C VAL A 181 -25.45 -7.66 -5.76
N SER A 182 -26.16 -7.96 -4.69
CA SER A 182 -25.67 -8.71 -3.55
C SER A 182 -25.69 -10.21 -3.83
N LEU A 183 -25.03 -11.00 -2.97
CA LEU A 183 -25.02 -12.46 -3.11
C LEU A 183 -26.42 -13.08 -3.08
N PRO A 184 -27.36 -12.69 -2.18
CA PRO A 184 -28.73 -13.18 -2.21
C PRO A 184 -29.50 -12.79 -3.48
N GLU A 185 -29.35 -11.55 -3.96
CA GLU A 185 -29.97 -11.11 -5.22
C GLU A 185 -29.43 -11.89 -6.43
N LEU A 186 -28.13 -12.23 -6.43
CA LEU A 186 -27.56 -13.09 -7.46
C LEU A 186 -28.19 -14.48 -7.42
N GLN A 187 -28.33 -15.09 -6.25
CA GLN A 187 -28.96 -16.40 -6.08
C GLN A 187 -30.40 -16.41 -6.60
N GLU A 188 -31.18 -15.35 -6.31
CA GLU A 188 -32.53 -15.20 -6.84
C GLU A 188 -32.54 -15.04 -8.37
N MET A 189 -31.64 -14.23 -8.92
CA MET A 189 -31.54 -14.06 -10.38
C MET A 189 -31.10 -15.34 -11.10
N MET A 190 -30.29 -16.19 -10.44
CA MET A 190 -29.85 -17.47 -11.00
C MET A 190 -30.87 -18.60 -10.79
N HIS A 191 -31.92 -18.40 -9.98
CA HIS A 191 -32.95 -19.40 -9.79
C HIS A 191 -33.68 -19.69 -11.13
N PRO A 192 -33.98 -20.96 -11.47
CA PRO A 192 -34.59 -21.31 -12.75
C PRO A 192 -35.89 -20.56 -13.08
N SER A 193 -36.65 -20.15 -12.06
CA SER A 193 -37.89 -19.37 -12.24
C SER A 193 -37.68 -17.95 -12.75
N SER A 194 -36.45 -17.42 -12.73
CA SER A 194 -36.15 -16.06 -13.21
C SER A 194 -36.25 -15.94 -14.74
N GLY A 195 -36.13 -17.07 -15.46
CA GLY A 195 -36.07 -17.10 -16.93
C GLY A 195 -34.83 -16.44 -17.53
N LEU A 196 -33.86 -16.02 -16.71
CA LEU A 196 -32.63 -15.38 -17.18
C LEU A 196 -31.63 -16.42 -17.70
N ARG A 197 -30.95 -16.08 -18.80
CA ARG A 197 -29.86 -16.89 -19.36
C ARG A 197 -28.52 -16.42 -18.81
N TRP A 198 -27.62 -17.36 -18.55
CA TRP A 198 -26.31 -17.09 -17.95
C TRP A 198 -25.20 -17.72 -18.79
N SER A 199 -24.05 -17.07 -18.84
CA SER A 199 -22.88 -17.61 -19.51
C SER A 199 -22.36 -18.88 -18.81
N PRO A 200 -21.84 -19.86 -19.57
CA PRO A 200 -21.35 -21.13 -19.01
C PRO A 200 -20.27 -20.95 -17.93
N TRP A 201 -19.26 -20.14 -18.19
CA TRP A 201 -18.16 -19.88 -17.24
C TRP A 201 -18.66 -19.24 -15.95
N PHE A 202 -19.54 -18.26 -16.05
CA PHE A 202 -20.07 -17.56 -14.88
C PHE A 202 -20.88 -18.51 -14.01
N ARG A 203 -21.65 -19.44 -14.60
CA ARG A 203 -22.36 -20.47 -13.82
C ARG A 203 -21.40 -21.36 -13.04
N ILE A 204 -20.34 -21.85 -13.68
CA ILE A 204 -19.30 -22.66 -13.02
C ILE A 204 -18.73 -21.89 -11.83
N ILE A 205 -18.36 -20.63 -12.01
CA ILE A 205 -17.78 -19.79 -10.96
C ILE A 205 -18.79 -19.52 -9.84
N ALA A 206 -20.01 -19.11 -10.21
CA ALA A 206 -21.06 -18.71 -9.29
C ALA A 206 -21.58 -19.86 -8.43
N GLU A 207 -21.62 -21.09 -8.97
CA GLU A 207 -22.10 -22.26 -8.24
C GLU A 207 -21.00 -22.89 -7.37
N ARG A 208 -19.75 -22.96 -7.86
CA ARG A 208 -18.67 -23.69 -7.16
C ARG A 208 -17.79 -22.86 -6.24
N PHE A 209 -17.60 -21.58 -6.54
CA PHE A 209 -16.55 -20.79 -5.90
C PHE A 209 -17.05 -19.49 -5.27
N LEU A 210 -17.92 -18.78 -5.98
CA LEU A 210 -18.36 -17.45 -5.59
C LEU A 210 -19.03 -17.38 -4.20
N PRO A 211 -19.81 -18.37 -3.73
CA PRO A 211 -20.40 -18.32 -2.38
C PRO A 211 -19.33 -18.29 -1.29
N LEU A 212 -18.22 -19.03 -1.47
CA LEU A 212 -17.11 -19.06 -0.51
C LEU A 212 -16.27 -17.78 -0.60
N TRP A 213 -15.92 -17.35 -1.82
CA TRP A 213 -15.09 -16.16 -2.03
C TRP A 213 -15.79 -14.86 -1.66
N TRP A 214 -17.12 -14.79 -1.85
CA TRP A 214 -17.90 -13.59 -1.61
C TRP A 214 -18.43 -13.51 -0.17
N ALA A 215 -18.66 -14.64 0.51
CA ALA A 215 -19.09 -14.66 1.92
C ALA A 215 -18.16 -13.83 2.82
N ASP A 216 -16.85 -13.90 2.59
CA ASP A 216 -15.87 -12.98 3.19
C ASP A 216 -15.00 -12.33 2.11
N LEU A 217 -15.59 -11.34 1.43
CA LEU A 217 -14.89 -10.57 0.41
C LEU A 217 -13.62 -9.88 0.93
N LYS A 218 -13.55 -9.51 2.22
CA LYS A 218 -12.35 -8.89 2.81
C LYS A 218 -11.22 -9.91 2.90
N LEU A 219 -11.50 -11.12 3.39
CA LEU A 219 -10.53 -12.21 3.43
C LEU A 219 -10.01 -12.53 2.02
N THR A 220 -10.92 -12.68 1.05
CA THR A 220 -10.59 -12.99 -0.35
C THR A 220 -9.69 -11.95 -1.00
N LEU A 221 -9.99 -10.66 -0.81
CA LEU A 221 -9.22 -9.58 -1.43
C LEU A 221 -7.89 -9.30 -0.71
N ARG A 222 -7.82 -9.49 0.61
CA ARG A 222 -6.70 -9.03 1.44
C ARG A 222 -5.69 -10.12 1.82
N THR A 223 -6.04 -11.39 1.65
CA THR A 223 -5.18 -12.52 2.02
C THR A 223 -4.94 -13.46 0.83
N ASN A 224 -4.12 -14.49 1.03
CA ASN A 224 -3.90 -15.55 0.05
C ASN A 224 -4.71 -16.82 0.33
N THR A 225 -5.75 -16.76 1.19
CA THR A 225 -6.55 -17.94 1.56
C THR A 225 -7.12 -18.70 0.36
N TYR A 226 -7.54 -17.98 -0.68
CA TYR A 226 -8.09 -18.55 -1.92
C TYR A 226 -7.21 -18.29 -3.14
N PHE A 227 -5.94 -17.93 -2.91
CA PHE A 227 -4.97 -17.72 -3.98
C PHE A 227 -4.32 -19.07 -4.32
N ASP A 228 -4.60 -19.56 -5.52
CA ASP A 228 -4.06 -20.81 -6.07
C ASP A 228 -3.48 -20.55 -7.46
N PRO A 229 -2.18 -20.24 -7.56
CA PRO A 229 -1.53 -20.02 -8.84
C PRO A 229 -1.15 -21.32 -9.54
N THR A 230 -1.14 -22.45 -8.84
CA THR A 230 -0.59 -23.72 -9.34
C THR A 230 -1.64 -24.60 -10.00
N THR A 231 -2.86 -24.59 -9.48
CA THR A 231 -3.93 -25.48 -9.97
C THR A 231 -4.68 -24.83 -11.14
N ILE A 232 -4.99 -25.65 -12.14
CA ILE A 232 -6.00 -25.34 -13.15
C ILE A 232 -7.21 -26.22 -12.85
N HIS A 233 -8.29 -25.64 -12.34
CA HIS A 233 -9.49 -26.41 -12.02
C HIS A 233 -10.23 -26.76 -13.30
N ARG A 234 -10.33 -28.06 -13.62
CA ARG A 234 -10.91 -28.53 -14.88
C ARG A 234 -12.36 -28.96 -14.70
N PHE A 235 -13.23 -28.48 -15.57
CA PHE A 235 -14.67 -28.75 -15.55
C PHE A 235 -15.09 -29.38 -16.87
N GLU A 236 -14.78 -30.68 -17.01
CA GLU A 236 -15.22 -31.54 -18.11
C GLU A 236 -16.24 -32.57 -17.58
N PRO A 237 -17.34 -32.84 -18.28
CA PRO A 237 -18.14 -34.04 -18.08
C PRO A 237 -17.64 -35.22 -18.96
N PRO A 238 -17.88 -36.50 -18.57
CA PRO A 238 -17.28 -37.64 -19.25
C PRO A 238 -18.00 -38.06 -20.56
N THR A 239 -17.17 -38.37 -21.57
CA THR A 239 -17.35 -39.38 -22.65
C THR A 239 -18.49 -39.25 -23.67
N ASP A 240 -18.61 -38.15 -24.41
CA ASP A 240 -19.05 -38.16 -25.83
C ASP A 240 -18.71 -36.82 -26.52
N PRO A 241 -17.83 -36.78 -27.55
CA PRO A 241 -17.50 -35.55 -28.29
C PRO A 241 -18.66 -35.00 -29.14
N THR A 242 -19.82 -35.66 -29.18
CA THR A 242 -20.97 -35.24 -30.00
C THR A 242 -22.17 -34.71 -29.22
N ARG A 243 -22.14 -34.75 -27.88
CA ARG A 243 -23.31 -34.38 -27.07
C ARG A 243 -23.22 -32.94 -26.57
N ASN A 244 -24.14 -32.09 -27.04
CA ASN A 244 -24.34 -30.75 -26.51
C ASN A 244 -24.97 -30.80 -25.13
N ILE A 245 -24.30 -30.19 -24.16
CA ILE A 245 -24.69 -30.24 -22.74
C ILE A 245 -25.53 -29.02 -22.42
N SER A 246 -26.69 -29.27 -21.84
CA SER A 246 -27.57 -28.19 -21.40
C SER A 246 -27.06 -27.63 -20.05
N PRO A 247 -27.24 -26.33 -19.78
CA PRO A 247 -26.77 -25.70 -18.52
C PRO A 247 -27.30 -26.33 -17.22
N SER A 248 -28.29 -27.24 -17.28
CA SER A 248 -28.85 -27.95 -16.12
C SER A 248 -28.08 -29.21 -15.71
N GLU A 249 -27.18 -29.73 -16.55
CA GLU A 249 -26.54 -31.04 -16.34
C GLU A 249 -25.23 -30.97 -15.50
N PHE A 250 -24.81 -29.79 -15.02
CA PHE A 250 -23.60 -29.61 -14.20
C PHE A 250 -23.76 -29.97 -12.70
N THR A 251 -24.91 -30.51 -12.29
CA THR A 251 -25.36 -30.57 -10.88
C THR A 251 -25.14 -31.90 -10.14
N GLN A 252 -24.33 -32.84 -10.65
CA GLN A 252 -24.09 -34.12 -9.95
C GLN A 252 -22.64 -34.29 -9.45
N ASP A 253 -22.55 -34.76 -8.20
CA ASP A 253 -21.45 -34.74 -7.23
C ASP A 253 -20.13 -35.42 -7.64
N THR A 254 -19.03 -34.92 -7.06
CA THR A 254 -18.12 -35.73 -6.22
C THR A 254 -17.36 -34.83 -5.25
N ALA A 255 -17.61 -35.00 -3.95
CA ALA A 255 -16.83 -34.40 -2.88
C ALA A 255 -15.44 -35.06 -2.80
N ALA A 256 -14.37 -34.26 -2.83
CA ALA A 256 -13.00 -34.73 -2.62
C ALA A 256 -12.56 -34.51 -1.15
N PRO A 257 -11.78 -35.44 -0.55
CA PRO A 257 -11.47 -35.44 0.88
C PRO A 257 -10.24 -34.58 1.22
N ALA A 258 -10.16 -34.14 2.47
CA ALA A 258 -9.05 -33.37 3.04
C ALA A 258 -7.71 -34.13 3.00
N PRO A 259 -6.56 -33.47 2.76
CA PRO A 259 -5.28 -34.16 2.70
C PRO A 259 -4.70 -34.40 4.09
N SER A 260 -4.51 -35.67 4.42
CA SER A 260 -3.73 -36.19 5.53
C SER A 260 -2.22 -36.04 5.27
N GLY A 261 -1.47 -35.69 6.31
CA GLY A 261 -0.03 -35.50 6.28
C GLY A 261 0.79 -36.77 6.01
N GLY A 262 1.95 -36.58 5.40
CA GLY A 262 3.00 -37.59 5.24
C GLY A 262 4.36 -36.92 5.10
N LEU A 263 5.23 -37.14 6.09
CA LEU A 263 6.66 -36.82 6.05
C LEU A 263 7.41 -37.80 5.13
N LEU A 264 8.37 -37.31 4.34
CA LEU A 264 9.44 -38.10 3.72
C LEU A 264 10.78 -37.31 3.70
N PRO A 265 11.94 -38.00 3.60
CA PRO A 265 13.10 -37.71 4.45
C PRO A 265 14.22 -36.85 3.82
N MET A 266 15.01 -36.28 4.73
CA MET A 266 16.21 -35.45 4.57
C MET A 266 17.34 -36.13 3.76
N GLY A 267 17.81 -35.45 2.71
CA GLY A 267 19.10 -35.70 2.05
C GLY A 267 20.10 -34.60 2.39
N ARG A 268 21.22 -34.99 3.04
CA ARG A 268 22.38 -34.12 3.34
C ARG A 268 23.16 -33.82 2.05
N ALA A 269 23.40 -32.55 1.77
CA ALA A 269 24.47 -32.11 0.87
C ALA A 269 25.35 -31.08 1.59
N SER A 270 26.62 -31.42 1.76
CA SER A 270 27.65 -30.55 2.35
C SER A 270 28.26 -29.65 1.27
N ALA A 271 28.31 -28.34 1.51
CA ALA A 271 29.15 -27.42 0.73
C ALA A 271 29.87 -26.46 1.68
N SER A 272 31.17 -26.70 1.83
CA SER A 272 32.15 -25.83 2.50
C SER A 272 32.54 -24.71 1.53
N ALA A 273 32.25 -23.46 1.86
CA ALA A 273 32.77 -22.29 1.15
C ALA A 273 33.80 -21.56 2.02
N THR A 274 35.03 -21.48 1.49
CA THR A 274 36.23 -20.94 2.13
C THR A 274 36.24 -19.41 2.07
N LEU A 275 36.49 -18.75 3.21
CA LEU A 275 36.66 -17.30 3.34
C LEU A 275 37.99 -16.81 2.70
N PRO A 276 38.03 -15.66 2.01
CA PRO A 276 39.27 -14.99 1.61
C PRO A 276 39.93 -14.20 2.77
N PRO A 277 41.23 -13.88 2.70
CA PRO A 277 42.04 -13.55 3.88
C PRO A 277 41.97 -12.07 4.32
N ALA A 278 41.90 -11.90 5.64
CA ALA A 278 42.40 -10.81 6.50
C ALA A 278 42.40 -9.35 5.95
N PHE A 279 41.40 -8.57 6.34
CA PHE A 279 41.50 -7.10 6.42
C PHE A 279 41.96 -6.67 7.83
N GLY A 280 42.92 -5.74 7.86
CA GLY A 280 43.76 -5.41 9.02
C GLY A 280 43.06 -4.80 10.23
N LYS A 281 43.72 -4.93 11.38
CA LYS A 281 43.33 -4.40 12.69
C LYS A 281 43.04 -2.90 12.63
N GLY A 282 41.78 -2.54 12.89
CA GLY A 282 41.32 -1.16 13.14
C GLY A 282 40.86 -1.01 14.59
N ASP A 283 41.26 0.13 15.17
CA ASP A 283 41.21 0.58 16.57
C ASP A 283 39.95 0.21 17.40
N GLU A 284 40.16 -0.50 18.53
CA GLU A 284 39.14 -0.88 19.51
C GLU A 284 38.71 0.34 20.34
N GLY A 285 37.73 1.09 19.84
CA GLY A 285 37.21 2.29 20.50
C GLY A 285 35.71 2.50 20.34
N LYS A 286 34.92 1.86 21.20
CA LYS A 286 33.52 2.18 21.59
C LYS A 286 32.55 2.58 20.45
N LYS A 287 32.06 1.62 19.66
CA LYS A 287 30.81 1.77 18.88
C LYS A 287 30.09 0.41 18.73
N GLN A 288 28.76 0.43 18.73
CA GLN A 288 27.85 -0.72 18.74
C GLN A 288 27.65 -1.32 17.35
N GLY A 289 27.52 -2.65 17.22
CA GLY A 289 27.58 -3.36 15.93
C GLY A 289 28.94 -3.24 15.25
N ALA A 290 29.08 -3.65 13.98
CA ALA A 290 30.30 -3.41 13.19
C ALA A 290 30.58 -1.92 12.87
N TYR A 291 30.01 -0.97 13.61
CA TYR A 291 30.41 0.44 13.53
C TYR A 291 31.89 0.56 13.90
N GLY A 292 32.75 0.64 12.89
CA GLY A 292 34.20 0.71 13.05
C GLY A 292 34.98 -0.33 12.23
N LYS A 293 34.34 -1.42 11.79
CA LYS A 293 34.97 -2.40 10.89
C LYS A 293 35.03 -1.95 9.43
N ILE A 294 34.12 -1.06 9.03
CA ILE A 294 33.93 -0.62 7.64
C ILE A 294 33.94 0.91 7.54
N LYS A 295 34.45 1.45 6.44
CA LYS A 295 34.50 2.89 6.16
C LYS A 295 33.09 3.50 6.11
N SER A 296 32.90 4.66 6.75
CA SER A 296 31.67 5.44 6.59
C SER A 296 31.89 6.53 5.55
N HIS A 297 31.02 6.60 4.54
CA HIS A 297 31.06 7.62 3.51
C HIS A 297 30.23 8.83 3.94
N SER A 298 30.91 9.86 4.44
CA SER A 298 30.33 11.16 4.81
C SER A 298 31.07 12.30 4.11
N GLU A 299 30.35 13.33 3.68
CA GLU A 299 30.95 14.52 3.05
C GLU A 299 31.89 15.26 4.01
N SER A 300 32.90 15.95 3.47
CA SER A 300 33.89 16.67 4.26
C SER A 300 33.24 17.77 5.12
N LEU A 301 33.84 18.09 6.27
CA LEU A 301 33.34 19.16 7.14
C LEU A 301 33.25 20.50 6.42
N VAL A 302 34.21 20.81 5.53
CA VAL A 302 34.19 22.03 4.72
C VAL A 302 32.98 22.06 3.79
N SER A 303 32.69 20.96 3.09
CA SER A 303 31.50 20.86 2.22
C SER A 303 30.19 21.04 2.99
N GLN A 304 30.12 20.51 4.23
CA GLN A 304 28.96 20.68 5.10
C GLN A 304 28.81 22.12 5.58
N LEU A 305 29.90 22.81 5.91
CA LEU A 305 29.88 24.20 6.39
C LEU A 305 29.52 25.22 5.30
N LEU A 306 29.81 24.93 4.03
CA LEU A 306 29.43 25.77 2.89
C LEU A 306 27.91 25.79 2.62
N ARG A 307 27.15 24.85 3.21
CA ARG A 307 25.69 24.77 3.07
C ARG A 307 25.02 25.54 4.20
N VAL A 308 24.95 26.86 4.03
CA VAL A 308 24.50 27.80 5.08
C VAL A 308 23.08 27.49 5.58
N ASP A 309 22.19 27.02 4.72
CA ASP A 309 20.82 26.61 5.07
C ASP A 309 20.81 25.37 5.99
N GLU A 310 21.62 24.35 5.67
CA GLU A 310 21.79 23.14 6.49
C GLU A 310 22.45 23.46 7.85
N VAL A 311 23.43 24.37 7.88
CA VAL A 311 24.05 24.85 9.13
C VAL A 311 23.04 25.62 9.99
N GLY A 312 22.27 26.53 9.38
CA GLY A 312 21.21 27.26 10.06
C GLY A 312 20.16 26.32 10.67
N ALA A 313 19.76 25.28 9.94
CA ALA A 313 18.88 24.24 10.44
C ALA A 313 19.47 23.50 11.67
N ALA A 314 20.73 23.09 11.60
CA ALA A 314 21.41 22.42 12.70
C ALA A 314 21.52 23.33 13.96
N LEU A 315 21.85 24.61 13.78
CA LEU A 315 21.90 25.58 14.86
C LEU A 315 20.51 25.81 15.47
N ARG A 316 19.48 25.95 14.64
CA ARG A 316 18.09 26.12 15.10
C ARG A 316 17.62 24.92 15.91
N LEU A 317 17.87 23.70 15.45
CA LEU A 317 17.50 22.48 16.19
C LEU A 317 18.22 22.41 17.55
N LYS A 318 19.51 22.77 17.58
CA LYS A 318 20.34 22.70 18.78
C LYS A 318 20.02 23.79 19.82
N PHE A 319 19.81 25.03 19.39
CA PHE A 319 19.71 26.18 20.28
C PHE A 319 18.29 26.71 20.46
N ALA A 320 17.46 26.69 19.41
CA ALA A 320 16.09 27.22 19.49
C ALA A 320 15.06 26.21 19.99
N ARG A 321 15.43 24.90 20.04
CA ARG A 321 14.55 23.79 20.45
C ARG A 321 13.11 23.96 19.95
N PRO A 322 12.90 24.05 18.61
CA PRO A 322 11.62 24.46 18.03
C PRO A 322 10.48 23.47 18.32
N PHE A 323 10.82 22.26 18.75
CA PHE A 323 9.88 21.24 19.17
C PHE A 323 10.07 20.97 20.66
N PRO A 324 9.16 21.45 21.53
CA PRO A 324 9.24 21.14 22.95
C PRO A 324 9.09 19.64 23.16
N GLU A 325 10.02 19.05 23.91
CA GLU A 325 9.91 17.65 24.32
C GLU A 325 8.81 17.55 25.38
N THR A 326 7.81 16.72 25.11
CA THR A 326 6.76 16.36 26.08
C THR A 326 7.33 15.51 27.21
N GLY A 327 8.41 14.78 26.93
CA GLY A 327 9.03 13.82 27.84
C GLY A 327 8.16 12.60 28.07
N VAL A 328 8.70 11.62 28.79
CA VAL A 328 7.97 10.38 29.15
C VAL A 328 7.02 10.55 30.36
N GLY A 329 7.02 11.71 31.02
CA GLY A 329 6.32 11.91 32.30
C GLY A 329 6.92 11.09 33.46
N HIS A 330 6.51 11.39 34.70
CA HIS A 330 6.91 10.63 35.92
C HIS A 330 8.42 10.57 36.23
N ALA A 331 9.07 11.73 36.39
CA ALA A 331 10.49 11.83 36.75
C ALA A 331 10.89 11.13 38.08
N GLY A 332 9.92 10.79 38.94
CA GLY A 332 10.15 10.07 40.19
C GLY A 332 10.39 8.56 40.02
N ASP A 333 9.90 7.94 38.95
CA ASP A 333 9.99 6.50 38.75
C ASP A 333 11.38 6.12 38.19
N ALA A 334 12.05 5.18 38.84
CA ALA A 334 13.39 4.73 38.44
C ALA A 334 13.39 3.91 37.14
N ASP A 335 12.33 3.16 36.88
CA ASP A 335 12.22 2.30 35.69
C ASP A 335 11.83 3.12 34.46
N VAL A 336 10.92 4.09 34.60
CA VAL A 336 10.61 5.05 33.52
C VAL A 336 11.84 5.86 33.11
N ARG A 337 12.64 6.32 34.09
CA ARG A 337 13.92 7.01 33.81
C ARG A 337 14.91 6.11 33.09
N PHE A 338 14.99 4.84 33.48
CA PHE A 338 15.82 3.86 32.77
C PHE A 338 15.36 3.72 31.32
N CYS A 339 14.07 3.54 31.05
CA CYS A 339 13.54 3.44 29.68
C CYS A 339 13.87 4.69 28.83
N ALA A 340 13.73 5.89 29.41
CA ALA A 340 14.01 7.13 28.70
C ALA A 340 15.51 7.36 28.40
N ASP A 341 16.40 6.99 29.33
CA ASP A 341 17.85 7.00 29.12
C ASP A 341 18.26 5.94 28.10
N MET A 342 17.74 4.72 28.24
CA MET A 342 18.04 3.61 27.35
C MET A 342 17.63 3.91 25.92
N LEU A 343 16.45 4.50 25.70
CA LEU A 343 16.04 4.98 24.38
C LEU A 343 17.11 5.89 23.76
N GLY A 344 17.67 6.84 24.51
CA GLY A 344 18.71 7.73 23.98
C GLY A 344 20.03 7.03 23.64
N ARG A 345 20.27 5.85 24.22
CA ARG A 345 21.47 5.04 23.99
C ARG A 345 21.33 4.11 22.80
N VAL A 346 20.22 3.38 22.72
CA VAL A 346 19.97 2.38 21.66
C VAL A 346 19.29 2.99 20.42
N SER A 347 18.76 4.20 20.52
CA SER A 347 18.04 4.88 19.44
C SER A 347 18.67 6.24 19.14
N ARG A 348 19.29 6.37 17.95
CA ARG A 348 19.95 7.61 17.50
C ARG A 348 18.93 8.71 17.19
N SER A 349 18.58 8.87 15.92
CA SER A 349 17.70 9.95 15.46
C SER A 349 16.24 9.78 15.91
N PHE A 350 15.80 8.54 16.12
CA PHE A 350 14.41 8.22 16.49
C PHE A 350 14.07 8.64 17.93
N ALA A 351 15.02 8.62 18.87
CA ALA A 351 14.78 9.06 20.25
C ALA A 351 14.27 10.51 20.31
N ALA A 352 14.85 11.40 19.50
CA ALA A 352 14.45 12.80 19.45
C ALA A 352 13.03 12.99 18.90
N VAL A 353 12.59 12.11 18.00
CA VAL A 353 11.25 12.17 17.39
C VAL A 353 10.20 11.56 18.32
N ILE A 354 10.51 10.46 19.01
CA ILE A 354 9.62 9.83 20.00
C ILE A 354 9.33 10.78 21.16
N ARG A 355 10.33 11.54 21.65
CA ARG A 355 10.16 12.51 22.75
C ARG A 355 9.24 13.69 22.45
N GLN A 356 8.85 13.87 21.18
CA GLN A 356 7.91 14.91 20.74
C GLN A 356 6.46 14.42 20.69
N LEU A 357 6.22 13.12 20.88
CA LEU A 357 4.87 12.56 20.92
C LEU A 357 4.10 13.07 22.14
N PRO A 358 2.78 13.27 22.03
CA PRO A 358 1.96 13.77 23.12
C PRO A 358 1.93 12.81 24.32
N LYS A 359 1.48 13.33 25.47
CA LYS A 359 1.23 12.51 26.66
C LYS A 359 0.21 11.42 26.34
N GLY A 360 0.41 10.22 26.89
CA GLY A 360 -0.40 9.02 26.60
C GLY A 360 0.01 8.28 25.32
N LEU A 361 1.06 8.73 24.64
CA LEU A 361 1.67 8.00 23.52
C LEU A 361 3.20 7.96 23.59
N CYS A 362 3.85 8.99 24.16
CA CYS A 362 5.31 9.05 24.27
C CYS A 362 5.90 7.84 25.03
N LEU A 363 5.48 7.60 26.28
CA LEU A 363 6.03 6.51 27.10
C LEU A 363 5.71 5.14 26.50
N GLU A 364 4.49 4.98 26.01
CA GLU A 364 3.99 3.79 25.34
C GLU A 364 4.85 3.44 24.12
N THR A 365 5.16 4.43 23.28
CA THR A 365 6.06 4.26 22.13
C THR A 365 7.51 4.01 22.55
N VAL A 366 7.99 4.60 23.66
CA VAL A 366 9.32 4.26 24.21
C VAL A 366 9.38 2.79 24.60
N VAL A 367 8.40 2.30 25.36
CA VAL A 367 8.32 0.90 25.76
C VAL A 367 8.22 0.01 24.53
N PHE A 368 7.33 0.32 23.59
CA PHE A 368 7.17 -0.44 22.35
C PHE A 368 8.50 -0.54 21.59
N TYR A 369 9.23 0.57 21.44
CA TYR A 369 10.54 0.58 20.78
C TYR A 369 11.55 -0.30 21.52
N LEU A 370 11.66 -0.19 22.85
CA LEU A 370 12.63 -0.96 23.63
C LEU A 370 12.32 -2.47 23.63
N VAL A 371 11.04 -2.84 23.67
CA VAL A 371 10.61 -4.24 23.56
C VAL A 371 11.04 -4.82 22.22
N LEU A 372 10.78 -4.10 21.13
CA LEU A 372 11.16 -4.59 19.80
C LEU A 372 12.67 -4.55 19.57
N ARG A 373 13.39 -3.56 20.11
CA ARG A 373 14.86 -3.52 20.06
C ARG A 373 15.47 -4.69 20.82
N ALA A 374 14.92 -5.08 21.96
CA ALA A 374 15.39 -6.25 22.70
C ALA A 374 15.15 -7.55 21.92
N LEU A 375 13.97 -7.68 21.28
CA LEU A 375 13.66 -8.82 20.40
C LEU A 375 14.61 -8.89 19.19
N ASP A 376 14.87 -7.75 18.54
CA ASP A 376 15.82 -7.54 17.44
C ASP A 376 17.24 -7.98 17.86
N THR A 377 17.71 -7.58 19.05
CA THR A 377 19.01 -8.01 19.57
C THR A 377 19.11 -9.53 19.76
N VAL A 378 18.02 -10.20 20.16
CA VAL A 378 18.00 -11.67 20.26
C VAL A 378 18.06 -12.32 18.86
N GLU A 379 17.41 -11.72 17.87
CA GLU A 379 17.44 -12.19 16.49
C GLU A 379 18.79 -11.94 15.80
N ASP A 380 19.39 -10.78 15.97
CA ASP A 380 20.64 -10.39 15.32
C ASP A 380 21.89 -11.09 15.91
N ASP A 381 21.80 -11.61 17.14
CA ASP A 381 22.93 -12.30 17.75
C ASP A 381 23.14 -13.69 17.12
N MET A 382 24.18 -13.78 16.29
CA MET A 382 24.60 -14.99 15.59
C MET A 382 25.60 -15.83 16.41
N GLU A 383 26.09 -15.35 17.55
CA GLU A 383 27.11 -16.01 18.37
C GLU A 383 26.50 -16.70 19.60
N ALA A 384 25.60 -16.00 20.31
CA ALA A 384 25.06 -16.42 21.60
C ALA A 384 24.31 -17.77 21.55
N PHE A 385 23.69 -18.08 20.41
CA PHE A 385 22.85 -19.27 20.24
C PHE A 385 23.45 -20.34 19.31
N GLN A 386 24.71 -20.23 18.88
CA GLN A 386 25.33 -21.19 17.96
C GLN A 386 25.28 -22.64 18.45
N LYS A 387 25.37 -22.84 19.77
CA LYS A 387 25.35 -24.15 20.41
C LYS A 387 23.94 -24.72 20.64
N ASP A 388 22.91 -23.86 20.66
CA ASP A 388 21.51 -24.27 20.80
C ASP A 388 20.59 -23.34 19.98
N PRO A 389 20.47 -23.56 18.65
CA PRO A 389 19.54 -22.80 17.81
C PRO A 389 18.08 -22.92 18.25
N CYS A 390 17.70 -24.05 18.87
CA CYS A 390 16.36 -24.23 19.41
C CYS A 390 16.07 -23.28 20.58
N ALA A 391 17.09 -22.87 21.37
CA ALA A 391 16.92 -21.82 22.38
C ALA A 391 16.55 -20.48 21.75
N LYS A 392 17.19 -20.10 20.63
CA LYS A 392 16.84 -18.86 19.91
C LYS A 392 15.39 -18.86 19.47
N LEU A 393 14.93 -19.96 18.85
CA LEU A 393 13.53 -20.12 18.43
C LEU A 393 12.54 -20.02 19.60
N ARG A 394 12.87 -20.64 20.76
CA ARG A 394 12.05 -20.55 21.98
C ARG A 394 11.99 -19.12 22.50
N HIS A 395 13.13 -18.41 22.54
CA HIS A 395 13.17 -17.02 22.98
C HIS A 395 12.38 -16.11 22.04
N LEU A 396 12.54 -16.23 20.72
CA LEU A 396 11.81 -15.40 19.74
C LEU A 396 10.30 -15.63 19.81
N ARG A 397 9.86 -16.90 19.73
CA ARG A 397 8.42 -17.24 19.78
C ARG A 397 7.81 -16.95 21.17
N GLY A 398 8.61 -17.04 22.22
CA GLY A 398 8.17 -16.85 23.60
C GLY A 398 8.30 -15.43 24.14
N PHE A 399 9.03 -14.54 23.48
CA PHE A 399 9.43 -13.25 24.04
C PHE A 399 8.25 -12.43 24.58
N TYR A 400 7.15 -12.40 23.84
CA TYR A 400 5.96 -11.63 24.17
C TYR A 400 5.24 -12.05 25.47
N HIS A 401 5.44 -13.28 25.94
CA HIS A 401 4.84 -13.77 27.19
C HIS A 401 5.90 -13.95 28.27
N VAL A 402 7.08 -14.48 27.92
CA VAL A 402 8.15 -14.68 28.90
C VAL A 402 8.74 -13.34 29.34
N ALA A 403 9.15 -12.48 28.41
CA ALA A 403 9.86 -11.25 28.76
C ALA A 403 8.94 -10.12 29.21
N LEU A 404 7.70 -10.06 28.71
CA LEU A 404 6.76 -8.98 29.04
C LEU A 404 5.91 -9.27 30.29
N GLU A 405 5.62 -10.54 30.59
CA GLU A 405 4.76 -10.90 31.73
C GLU A 405 5.55 -11.22 32.99
N ASP A 406 6.82 -11.61 32.87
CA ASP A 406 7.71 -11.79 34.02
C ASP A 406 8.44 -10.48 34.39
N PRO A 407 8.08 -9.82 35.51
CA PRO A 407 8.72 -8.59 35.95
C PRO A 407 10.16 -8.77 36.46
N GLY A 408 10.65 -10.01 36.53
CA GLY A 408 12.03 -10.38 36.88
C GLY A 408 12.89 -10.81 35.68
N PHE A 409 12.34 -10.82 34.46
CA PHE A 409 13.05 -11.33 33.29
C PHE A 409 14.32 -10.54 32.98
N LYS A 410 15.44 -11.25 32.85
CA LYS A 410 16.75 -10.72 32.44
C LYS A 410 17.44 -11.73 31.54
N MET A 411 18.18 -11.24 30.55
CA MET A 411 18.96 -12.08 29.66
C MET A 411 20.40 -11.57 29.61
N HIS A 412 21.34 -12.44 29.94
CA HIS A 412 22.77 -12.15 29.97
C HIS A 412 23.48 -12.84 28.81
N GLY A 413 24.56 -12.24 28.31
CA GLY A 413 25.40 -12.84 27.26
C GLY A 413 24.81 -12.81 25.85
N VAL A 414 23.82 -11.95 25.60
CA VAL A 414 23.21 -11.72 24.28
C VAL A 414 23.32 -10.23 23.94
N GLY A 415 23.74 -9.91 22.72
CA GLY A 415 23.96 -8.55 22.25
C GLY A 415 25.30 -7.95 22.68
N LYS A 416 25.58 -6.72 22.21
CA LYS A 416 26.82 -5.99 22.51
C LYS A 416 26.53 -4.55 22.96
N GLY A 417 27.32 -4.00 23.88
CA GLY A 417 27.21 -2.60 24.32
C GLY A 417 25.90 -2.27 25.03
N ASP A 418 25.20 -1.20 24.60
CA ASP A 418 23.94 -0.77 25.24
C ASP A 418 22.77 -1.72 24.95
N GLU A 419 22.83 -2.53 23.87
CA GLU A 419 21.81 -3.54 23.55
C GLU A 419 21.85 -4.71 24.54
N ALA A 420 23.04 -5.18 24.90
CA ALA A 420 23.21 -6.14 25.99
C ALA A 420 22.67 -5.57 27.30
N ARG A 421 23.02 -4.32 27.62
CA ARG A 421 22.53 -3.64 28.84
C ARG A 421 21.00 -3.55 28.89
N LEU A 422 20.33 -3.39 27.76
CA LEU A 422 18.87 -3.41 27.66
C LEU A 422 18.31 -4.79 28.03
N LEU A 423 18.86 -5.88 27.50
CA LEU A 423 18.45 -7.25 27.81
C LEU A 423 18.74 -7.66 29.27
N GLU A 424 19.87 -7.24 29.81
CA GLU A 424 20.28 -7.50 31.21
C GLU A 424 19.40 -6.79 32.24
N ASN A 425 18.71 -5.71 31.83
CA ASN A 425 17.84 -4.90 32.68
C ASN A 425 16.41 -4.82 32.10
N PHE A 426 16.01 -5.85 31.36
CA PHE A 426 14.72 -5.86 30.68
C PHE A 426 13.54 -5.90 31.65
N ASP A 427 13.76 -6.42 32.86
CA ASP A 427 12.84 -6.40 34.00
C ASP A 427 12.25 -5.00 34.25
N ARG A 428 13.04 -3.94 34.07
CA ARG A 428 12.59 -2.54 34.19
C ARG A 428 11.61 -2.16 33.09
N VAL A 429 11.86 -2.58 31.85
CA VAL A 429 10.98 -2.35 30.70
C VAL A 429 9.67 -3.11 30.88
N ALA A 430 9.73 -4.37 31.34
CA ALA A 430 8.57 -5.21 31.62
C ALA A 430 7.67 -4.60 32.71
N ARG A 431 8.24 -4.06 33.80
CA ARG A 431 7.45 -3.38 34.84
C ARG A 431 6.74 -2.12 34.32
N VAL A 432 7.42 -1.30 33.51
CA VAL A 432 6.78 -0.13 32.89
C VAL A 432 5.68 -0.57 31.91
N PHE A 433 5.93 -1.61 31.11
CA PHE A 433 4.93 -2.22 30.22
C PHE A 433 3.68 -2.66 30.99
N GLN A 434 3.84 -3.31 32.14
CA GLN A 434 2.73 -3.75 32.98
C GLN A 434 1.91 -2.57 33.53
N GLY A 435 2.51 -1.39 33.68
CA GLY A 435 1.82 -0.16 34.08
C GLY A 435 1.00 0.52 32.96
N LEU A 436 1.15 0.10 31.70
CA LEU A 436 0.42 0.69 30.57
C LEU A 436 -1.06 0.28 30.55
N THR A 437 -1.87 1.03 29.79
CA THR A 437 -3.30 0.72 29.62
C THR A 437 -3.51 -0.67 29.00
N PRO A 438 -4.61 -1.37 29.30
CA PRO A 438 -4.87 -2.70 28.75
C PRO A 438 -4.83 -2.76 27.21
N GLY A 439 -5.35 -1.72 26.53
CA GLY A 439 -5.30 -1.62 25.07
C GLY A 439 -3.88 -1.52 24.53
N MET A 440 -3.05 -0.65 25.10
CA MET A 440 -1.64 -0.51 24.71
C MET A 440 -0.86 -1.80 24.93
N ARG A 441 -1.07 -2.47 26.08
CA ARG A 441 -0.44 -3.77 26.37
C ARG A 441 -0.84 -4.84 25.35
N THR A 442 -2.12 -4.87 24.97
CA THR A 442 -2.63 -5.82 23.97
C THR A 442 -1.96 -5.62 22.61
N VAL A 443 -1.82 -4.36 22.18
CA VAL A 443 -1.17 -4.04 20.89
C VAL A 443 0.31 -4.45 20.91
N ILE A 444 1.08 -3.97 21.90
CA ILE A 444 2.52 -4.27 22.01
C ILE A 444 2.73 -5.79 22.07
N LYS A 445 1.98 -6.50 22.93
CA LYS A 445 2.09 -7.96 23.09
C LYS A 445 1.78 -8.71 21.79
N ASP A 446 0.71 -8.35 21.07
CA ASP A 446 0.34 -8.99 19.80
C ASP A 446 1.40 -8.77 18.71
N ILE A 447 1.92 -7.54 18.59
CA ILE A 447 2.96 -7.24 17.61
C ILE A 447 4.26 -7.97 17.93
N THR A 448 4.71 -7.96 19.20
CA THR A 448 5.89 -8.71 19.64
C THR A 448 5.73 -10.21 19.37
N ARG A 449 4.54 -10.77 19.57
CA ARG A 449 4.25 -12.19 19.27
C ARG A 449 4.40 -12.49 17.78
N ARG A 450 3.77 -11.69 16.91
CA ARG A 450 3.78 -11.89 15.45
C ARG A 450 5.17 -11.66 14.87
N MET A 451 5.88 -10.63 15.34
CA MET A 451 7.25 -10.32 14.92
C MET A 451 8.22 -11.42 15.37
N GLY A 452 8.15 -11.88 16.62
CA GLY A 452 8.98 -12.97 17.12
C GLY A 452 8.73 -14.31 16.42
N ALA A 453 7.46 -14.61 16.09
CA ALA A 453 7.13 -15.78 15.27
C ALA A 453 7.71 -15.67 13.84
N GLY A 454 7.52 -14.51 13.21
CA GLY A 454 8.06 -14.23 11.88
C GLY A 454 9.58 -14.32 11.83
N MET A 455 10.29 -13.68 12.77
CA MET A 455 11.74 -13.78 12.91
C MET A 455 12.19 -15.24 13.06
N ALA A 456 11.53 -16.02 13.92
CA ALA A 456 11.84 -17.43 14.11
C ALA A 456 11.68 -18.26 12.82
N ASP A 457 10.68 -17.96 11.99
CA ASP A 457 10.46 -18.66 10.72
C ASP A 457 11.54 -18.34 9.67
N PHE A 458 12.36 -17.31 9.90
CA PHE A 458 13.50 -16.93 9.06
C PHE A 458 14.85 -17.37 9.63
N VAL A 459 14.93 -17.80 10.90
CA VAL A 459 16.17 -18.32 11.52
C VAL A 459 16.61 -19.65 10.89
N ASP A 460 15.67 -20.54 10.58
CA ASP A 460 15.98 -21.87 10.00
C ASP A 460 16.24 -21.81 8.47
N LYS A 461 16.05 -20.64 7.85
CA LYS A 461 16.28 -20.46 6.41
C LYS A 461 17.73 -20.11 6.15
N ASP A 462 18.29 -20.66 5.08
CA ASP A 462 19.63 -20.27 4.62
C ASP A 462 19.59 -18.87 3.99
N LEU A 463 19.74 -17.86 4.84
CA LEU A 463 19.86 -16.46 4.46
C LEU A 463 21.31 -16.07 4.13
N GLY A 464 22.26 -17.02 4.07
CA GLY A 464 23.67 -16.72 3.78
C GLY A 464 23.89 -16.04 2.43
N GLN A 465 22.90 -16.10 1.54
CA GLN A 465 22.86 -15.42 0.24
C GLN A 465 21.60 -14.55 0.03
N GLY A 466 20.90 -14.20 1.11
CA GLY A 466 19.67 -13.42 1.06
C GLY A 466 18.40 -14.23 0.88
N THR A 467 17.27 -13.53 0.97
CA THR A 467 15.92 -14.10 0.76
C THR A 467 15.78 -14.68 -0.65
N VAL A 468 15.00 -15.73 -0.86
CA VAL A 468 14.94 -16.42 -2.15
C VAL A 468 14.23 -15.58 -3.21
N SER A 469 13.08 -14.99 -2.86
CA SER A 469 12.22 -14.25 -3.78
C SER A 469 11.90 -12.84 -3.27
N LEU A 470 11.39 -11.98 -4.17
CA LEU A 470 10.84 -10.68 -3.79
C LEU A 470 9.66 -10.80 -2.81
N GLN A 471 8.87 -11.87 -2.91
CA GLN A 471 7.75 -12.12 -2.00
C GLN A 471 8.25 -12.44 -0.58
N GLU A 472 9.31 -13.24 -0.49
CA GLU A 472 9.94 -13.56 0.78
C GLU A 472 10.64 -12.35 1.38
N TYR A 473 11.27 -11.51 0.54
CA TYR A 473 11.82 -10.22 0.94
C TYR A 473 10.75 -9.29 1.53
N ASP A 474 9.58 -9.19 0.87
CA ASP A 474 8.43 -8.43 1.36
C ASP A 474 7.87 -9.01 2.67
N LEU A 475 7.81 -10.34 2.78
CA LEU A 475 7.35 -11.03 3.99
C LEU A 475 8.31 -10.82 5.17
N TYR A 476 9.61 -10.88 4.93
CA TYR A 476 10.62 -10.55 5.93
C TYR A 476 10.45 -9.09 6.40
N CYS A 477 10.38 -8.14 5.46
CA CYS A 477 10.16 -6.73 5.77
C CYS A 477 8.82 -6.49 6.49
N HIS A 478 7.78 -7.27 6.18
CA HIS A 478 6.50 -7.24 6.89
C HIS A 478 6.70 -7.59 8.36
N TYR A 479 7.36 -8.71 8.66
CA TYR A 479 7.56 -9.14 10.04
C TYR A 479 8.39 -8.15 10.86
N VAL A 480 9.51 -7.67 10.32
CA VAL A 480 10.45 -6.85 11.12
C VAL A 480 10.13 -5.36 11.14
N ALA A 481 9.33 -4.85 10.19
CA ALA A 481 9.02 -3.42 10.11
C ALA A 481 7.57 -3.10 9.76
N GLY A 482 6.93 -3.89 8.89
CA GLY A 482 5.51 -3.70 8.54
C GLY A 482 4.58 -3.82 9.76
N LEU A 483 4.82 -4.83 10.61
CA LEU A 483 4.14 -5.01 11.88
C LEU A 483 4.37 -3.85 12.85
N VAL A 484 5.54 -3.21 12.81
CA VAL A 484 5.83 -2.02 13.62
C VAL A 484 4.94 -0.85 13.20
N GLY A 485 4.77 -0.66 11.88
CA GLY A 485 3.82 0.31 11.33
C GLY A 485 2.38 0.03 11.77
N GLU A 486 1.95 -1.24 11.71
CA GLU A 486 0.63 -1.67 12.19
C GLU A 486 0.44 -1.40 13.70
N GLY A 487 1.44 -1.76 14.51
CA GLY A 487 1.45 -1.55 15.96
C GLY A 487 1.32 -0.09 16.34
N LEU A 488 2.16 0.78 15.76
CA LEU A 488 2.10 2.23 15.97
C LEU A 488 0.73 2.78 15.57
N THR A 489 0.18 2.35 14.42
CA THR A 489 -1.14 2.78 13.96
C THR A 489 -2.24 2.42 14.96
N ARG A 490 -2.21 1.20 15.50
CA ARG A 490 -3.16 0.74 16.52
C ARG A 490 -3.00 1.51 17.83
N MET A 491 -1.77 1.83 18.24
CA MET A 491 -1.50 2.66 19.42
C MET A 491 -2.01 4.09 19.22
N PHE A 492 -1.88 4.68 18.02
CA PHE A 492 -2.43 6.01 17.73
C PHE A 492 -3.95 6.03 17.86
N ALA A 493 -4.63 5.01 17.33
CA ALA A 493 -6.07 4.86 17.49
C ALA A 493 -6.48 4.63 18.96
N GLU A 494 -5.77 3.75 19.68
CA GLU A 494 -6.04 3.45 21.10
C GLU A 494 -5.84 4.67 22.01
N SER A 495 -4.89 5.55 21.67
CA SER A 495 -4.67 6.80 22.41
C SER A 495 -5.80 7.83 22.23
N GLY A 496 -6.69 7.64 21.25
CA GLY A 496 -7.74 8.59 20.88
C GLY A 496 -7.25 9.83 20.11
N LEU A 497 -5.96 9.87 19.73
CA LEU A 497 -5.34 10.98 19.00
C LEU A 497 -5.55 10.89 17.48
N GLU A 498 -5.82 9.69 16.97
CA GLU A 498 -6.13 9.45 15.56
C GLU A 498 -7.41 8.63 15.43
N ALA A 499 -8.02 8.69 14.24
CA ALA A 499 -9.31 8.08 14.00
C ALA A 499 -9.25 6.53 14.09
N PRO A 500 -10.24 5.86 14.71
CA PRO A 500 -10.23 4.39 14.87
C PRO A 500 -10.22 3.60 13.55
N ASP A 501 -10.72 4.20 12.47
CA ASP A 501 -10.73 3.58 11.13
C ASP A 501 -9.34 3.43 10.54
N LEU A 502 -8.36 4.23 10.99
CA LEU A 502 -6.96 4.13 10.62
C LEU A 502 -6.39 2.74 10.97
N ALA A 503 -6.79 2.18 12.12
CA ALA A 503 -6.33 0.89 12.61
C ALA A 503 -7.05 -0.33 11.99
N THR A 504 -8.31 -0.16 11.55
CA THR A 504 -9.18 -1.29 11.13
C THR A 504 -9.36 -1.42 9.62
N SER A 505 -9.17 -0.34 8.85
CA SER A 505 -9.50 -0.33 7.42
C SER A 505 -8.29 -0.25 6.48
N ARG A 506 -7.07 -0.01 6.99
CA ARG A 506 -5.89 0.36 6.18
C ARG A 506 -4.54 -0.22 6.65
N GLN A 507 -4.53 -1.42 7.22
CA GLN A 507 -3.29 -2.09 7.67
C GLN A 507 -2.24 -2.20 6.54
N GLU A 508 -2.66 -2.33 5.28
CA GLU A 508 -1.76 -2.34 4.11
C GLU A 508 -0.92 -1.05 3.99
N LEU A 509 -1.50 0.12 4.25
CA LEU A 509 -0.79 1.40 4.16
C LEU A 509 0.25 1.53 5.29
N ALA A 510 -0.13 1.09 6.50
CA ALA A 510 0.77 1.04 7.64
C ALA A 510 1.92 0.04 7.41
N ASN A 511 1.64 -1.08 6.74
CA ASN A 511 2.65 -2.03 6.31
C ASN A 511 3.65 -1.39 5.32
N SER A 512 3.16 -0.70 4.28
CA SER A 512 4.02 0.00 3.31
C SER A 512 4.92 1.05 3.96
N MET A 513 4.45 1.76 5.00
CA MET A 513 5.28 2.67 5.79
C MET A 513 6.48 1.96 6.44
N GLY A 514 6.29 0.74 6.93
CA GLY A 514 7.36 -0.08 7.50
C GLY A 514 8.30 -0.64 6.42
N LEU A 515 7.74 -1.20 5.35
CA LEU A 515 8.50 -1.75 4.23
C LEU A 515 9.41 -0.70 3.59
N PHE A 516 8.92 0.52 3.37
CA PHE A 516 9.74 1.58 2.76
C PHE A 516 10.99 1.90 3.59
N LEU A 517 10.84 2.00 4.92
CA LEU A 517 11.97 2.24 5.83
C LEU A 517 12.94 1.04 5.86
N GLN A 518 12.41 -0.18 5.95
CA GLN A 518 13.22 -1.38 6.08
C GLN A 518 14.02 -1.65 4.81
N LYS A 519 13.38 -1.57 3.64
CA LYS A 519 14.05 -1.74 2.35
C LYS A 519 15.14 -0.70 2.16
N THR A 520 14.89 0.56 2.54
CA THR A 520 15.91 1.61 2.49
C THR A 520 17.13 1.26 3.34
N ASN A 521 16.94 0.74 4.56
CA ASN A 521 18.04 0.33 5.42
C ASN A 521 18.80 -0.85 4.83
N ILE A 522 18.11 -1.93 4.42
CA ILE A 522 18.72 -3.12 3.81
C ILE A 522 19.54 -2.77 2.55
N ILE A 523 19.05 -1.82 1.74
CA ILE A 523 19.79 -1.35 0.55
C ILE A 523 21.06 -0.60 0.96
N ARG A 524 20.96 0.31 1.94
CA ARG A 524 22.08 1.14 2.39
C ARG A 524 23.16 0.33 3.09
N ASP A 525 22.77 -0.65 3.90
CA ASP A 525 23.64 -1.36 4.84
C ASP A 525 24.23 -2.66 4.25
N TYR A 526 24.08 -2.89 2.94
CA TYR A 526 24.58 -4.05 2.19
C TYR A 526 25.94 -4.60 2.70
N LEU A 527 26.98 -3.75 2.75
CA LEU A 527 28.33 -4.21 3.10
C LEU A 527 28.47 -4.50 4.61
N GLU A 528 27.75 -3.75 5.44
CA GLU A 528 27.72 -3.98 6.89
C GLU A 528 27.07 -5.32 7.22
N ASP A 529 25.91 -5.59 6.62
CA ASP A 529 25.20 -6.85 6.77
C ASP A 529 26.06 -8.02 6.29
N PHE A 530 26.66 -7.90 5.09
CA PHE A 530 27.46 -8.97 4.50
C PHE A 530 28.71 -9.31 5.34
N VAL A 531 29.42 -8.30 5.86
CA VAL A 531 30.61 -8.50 6.72
C VAL A 531 30.25 -9.13 8.06
N ASP A 532 29.06 -8.85 8.58
CA ASP A 532 28.55 -9.49 9.80
C ASP A 532 27.86 -10.86 9.52
N GLY A 533 27.99 -11.38 8.29
CA GLY A 533 27.50 -12.71 7.90
C GLY A 533 26.00 -12.78 7.65
N ARG A 534 25.35 -11.63 7.43
CA ARG A 534 23.93 -11.50 7.13
C ARG A 534 23.74 -11.10 5.66
N ALA A 535 22.70 -11.61 5.03
CA ALA A 535 22.31 -11.16 3.69
C ALA A 535 20.78 -11.10 3.60
N PHE A 536 20.28 -10.01 3.02
CA PHE A 536 18.84 -9.77 2.93
C PHE A 536 18.36 -9.50 1.51
N TRP A 537 19.27 -9.11 0.59
CA TRP A 537 18.93 -8.81 -0.79
C TRP A 537 18.36 -10.08 -1.47
N PRO A 538 17.21 -9.98 -2.18
CA PRO A 538 16.55 -11.15 -2.75
C PRO A 538 17.35 -11.77 -3.89
N GLN A 539 17.53 -13.10 -3.84
CA GLN A 539 18.22 -13.92 -4.83
C GLN A 539 17.60 -13.77 -6.22
N GLU A 540 16.27 -13.72 -6.30
CA GLU A 540 15.53 -13.42 -7.54
C GLU A 540 16.01 -12.13 -8.23
N VAL A 541 16.49 -11.13 -7.48
CA VAL A 541 17.00 -9.88 -8.05
C VAL A 541 18.49 -9.97 -8.29
N TRP A 542 19.30 -10.22 -7.26
CA TRP A 542 20.75 -10.11 -7.39
C TRP A 542 21.34 -11.17 -8.33
N LYS A 543 20.74 -12.36 -8.45
CA LYS A 543 21.21 -13.40 -9.41
C LYS A 543 21.06 -12.98 -10.88
N ARG A 544 20.12 -12.07 -11.20
CA ARG A 544 19.98 -11.53 -12.56
C ARG A 544 21.15 -10.64 -12.96
N HIS A 545 21.80 -10.03 -11.98
CA HIS A 545 22.92 -9.10 -12.19
C HIS A 545 24.28 -9.75 -11.94
N ALA A 546 24.34 -10.77 -11.07
CA ALA A 546 25.57 -11.45 -10.69
C ALA A 546 26.34 -12.07 -11.89
N PRO A 547 27.67 -12.24 -11.77
CA PRO A 547 28.46 -13.00 -12.73
C PRO A 547 27.91 -14.43 -12.94
N SER A 548 27.92 -14.89 -14.19
CA SER A 548 27.42 -16.24 -14.54
C SER A 548 28.42 -17.36 -14.24
N ALA A 549 29.67 -17.02 -13.92
CA ALA A 549 30.72 -17.99 -13.61
C ALA A 549 30.71 -18.37 -12.13
N VAL A 550 30.74 -19.66 -11.82
CA VAL A 550 30.94 -20.19 -10.47
C VAL A 550 32.45 -20.15 -10.16
N PRO A 551 32.91 -19.70 -8.97
CA PRO A 551 32.16 -19.45 -7.74
C PRO A 551 31.65 -18.00 -7.55
N ALA A 552 31.76 -17.14 -8.55
CA ALA A 552 31.42 -15.71 -8.45
C ALA A 552 29.91 -15.41 -8.43
N GLN A 553 29.03 -16.43 -8.51
CA GLN A 553 27.59 -16.28 -8.32
C GLN A 553 27.22 -16.21 -6.83
N SER A 554 27.77 -15.21 -6.13
CA SER A 554 27.43 -14.91 -4.74
C SER A 554 27.05 -13.45 -4.59
N LEU A 555 26.23 -13.13 -3.59
CA LEU A 555 25.91 -11.74 -3.26
C LEU A 555 27.18 -10.94 -2.95
N GLY A 556 28.16 -11.57 -2.31
CA GLY A 556 29.46 -10.97 -1.94
C GLY A 556 30.29 -10.47 -3.11
N ALA A 557 30.07 -10.99 -4.32
CA ALA A 557 30.78 -10.57 -5.53
C ALA A 557 30.61 -9.06 -5.81
N PHE A 558 29.51 -8.44 -5.36
CA PHE A 558 29.31 -7.01 -5.53
C PHE A 558 30.23 -6.12 -4.69
N ALA A 559 30.93 -6.66 -3.68
CA ALA A 559 31.97 -5.94 -2.97
C ALA A 559 33.25 -5.75 -3.81
N GLU A 560 33.45 -6.58 -4.84
CA GLU A 560 34.63 -6.56 -5.69
C GLU A 560 34.55 -5.46 -6.75
N ALA A 561 35.68 -4.78 -7.00
CA ALA A 561 35.72 -3.66 -7.94
C ALA A 561 35.40 -4.08 -9.39
N GLU A 562 35.71 -5.32 -9.77
CA GLU A 562 35.48 -5.88 -11.11
C GLU A 562 33.99 -5.97 -11.47
N HIS A 563 33.12 -6.14 -10.47
CA HIS A 563 31.67 -6.33 -10.68
C HIS A 563 30.86 -5.06 -10.45
N ARG A 564 31.50 -3.89 -10.42
CA ARG A 564 30.89 -2.62 -10.03
C ARG A 564 29.66 -2.22 -10.85
N GLU A 565 29.71 -2.32 -12.17
CA GLU A 565 28.57 -1.92 -13.03
C GLU A 565 27.35 -2.82 -12.79
N ARG A 566 27.56 -4.13 -12.61
CA ARG A 566 26.49 -5.10 -12.28
C ARG A 566 25.91 -4.85 -10.89
N ALA A 567 26.77 -4.56 -9.93
CA ALA A 567 26.37 -4.20 -8.58
C ALA A 567 25.49 -2.95 -8.57
N LEU A 568 25.87 -1.91 -9.34
CA LEU A 568 25.09 -0.69 -9.50
C LEU A 568 23.71 -0.95 -10.14
N ALA A 569 23.63 -1.80 -11.18
CA ALA A 569 22.35 -2.16 -11.78
C ALA A 569 21.42 -2.89 -10.79
N CYS A 570 21.96 -3.81 -9.98
CA CYS A 570 21.20 -4.47 -8.92
C CYS A 570 20.72 -3.48 -7.84
N LEU A 571 21.59 -2.55 -7.44
CA LEU A 571 21.26 -1.49 -6.49
C LEU A 571 20.10 -0.62 -7.00
N ASP A 572 20.15 -0.21 -8.27
CA ASP A 572 19.13 0.64 -8.89
C ASP A 572 17.77 -0.07 -8.97
N GLU A 573 17.76 -1.39 -9.18
CA GLU A 573 16.53 -2.18 -9.17
C GLU A 573 15.91 -2.25 -7.77
N LEU A 574 16.73 -2.49 -6.73
CA LEU A 574 16.23 -2.52 -5.35
C LEU A 574 15.76 -1.14 -4.88
N VAL A 575 16.45 -0.07 -5.26
CA VAL A 575 15.98 1.31 -5.00
C VAL A 575 14.63 1.53 -5.69
N THR A 576 14.48 1.10 -6.94
CA THR A 576 13.20 1.22 -7.67
C THR A 576 12.08 0.48 -6.94
N ASN A 577 12.33 -0.74 -6.49
CA ASN A 577 11.37 -1.53 -5.72
C ASN A 577 11.02 -0.91 -4.35
N ALA A 578 11.95 -0.21 -3.70
CA ALA A 578 11.65 0.54 -2.48
C ALA A 578 10.75 1.75 -2.77
N LEU A 579 11.00 2.48 -3.86
CA LEU A 579 10.21 3.66 -4.26
C LEU A 579 8.73 3.35 -4.54
N GLU A 580 8.39 2.11 -4.91
CA GLU A 580 7.01 1.66 -5.13
C GLU A 580 6.11 1.82 -3.89
N HIS A 581 6.68 1.89 -2.69
CA HIS A 581 5.94 2.08 -1.43
C HIS A 581 5.57 3.55 -1.15
N VAL A 582 6.20 4.52 -1.82
CA VAL A 582 6.02 5.96 -1.56
C VAL A 582 4.56 6.43 -1.71
N PRO A 583 3.80 6.01 -2.75
CA PRO A 583 2.40 6.42 -2.88
C PRO A 583 1.54 6.01 -1.68
N ASP A 584 1.74 4.80 -1.16
CA ASP A 584 1.00 4.31 0.00
C ASP A 584 1.46 5.01 1.29
N CYS A 585 2.75 5.36 1.41
CA CYS A 585 3.26 6.17 2.52
C CYS A 585 2.62 7.57 2.55
N LEU A 586 2.56 8.26 1.40
CA LEU A 586 1.91 9.56 1.29
C LEU A 586 0.40 9.48 1.56
N ALA A 587 -0.25 8.39 1.11
CA ALA A 587 -1.65 8.13 1.41
C ALA A 587 -1.89 7.84 2.90
N TYR A 588 -0.99 7.17 3.60
CA TYR A 588 -1.08 6.97 5.03
C TYR A 588 -0.97 8.31 5.78
N MET A 589 0.08 9.08 5.49
CA MET A 589 0.35 10.33 6.21
C MET A 589 -0.69 11.43 5.96
N SER A 590 -1.38 11.41 4.81
CA SER A 590 -2.47 12.37 4.53
C SER A 590 -3.71 12.19 5.40
N ARG A 591 -3.78 11.10 6.18
CA ARG A 591 -4.88 10.77 7.10
C ARG A 591 -4.58 11.09 8.56
N LEU A 592 -3.35 11.47 8.87
CA LEU A 592 -2.95 11.81 10.23
C LEU A 592 -3.40 13.25 10.54
N HIS A 593 -4.09 13.43 11.66
CA HIS A 593 -4.61 14.72 12.07
C HIS A 593 -3.75 15.38 13.15
N THR A 594 -3.15 14.59 14.03
CA THR A 594 -2.36 15.10 15.16
C THR A 594 -0.97 15.51 14.68
N PRO A 595 -0.56 16.80 14.78
CA PRO A 595 0.70 17.27 14.21
C PRO A 595 1.95 16.58 14.78
N GLN A 596 1.93 16.17 16.04
CA GLN A 596 3.02 15.41 16.66
C GLN A 596 3.14 14.00 16.06
N VAL A 597 2.02 13.31 15.88
CA VAL A 597 1.95 11.97 15.27
C VAL A 597 2.33 12.03 13.80
N PHE A 598 1.86 13.06 13.10
CA PHE A 598 2.26 13.36 11.72
C PHE A 598 3.78 13.50 11.61
N ARG A 599 4.40 14.39 12.38
CA ARG A 599 5.86 14.60 12.37
C ARG A 599 6.61 13.32 12.73
N PHE A 600 6.11 12.56 13.70
CA PHE A 600 6.67 11.28 14.09
C PHE A 600 6.71 10.29 12.93
N CYS A 601 5.64 10.20 12.15
CA CYS A 601 5.57 9.33 10.98
C CYS A 601 6.35 9.91 9.79
N ALA A 602 6.32 11.22 9.60
CA ALA A 602 6.84 11.92 8.43
C ALA A 602 8.37 11.98 8.38
N ILE A 603 9.01 12.27 9.51
CA ILE A 603 10.47 12.46 9.59
C ILE A 603 11.23 11.22 9.10
N PRO A 604 10.94 9.99 9.56
CA PRO A 604 11.61 8.79 9.04
C PRO A 604 11.44 8.62 7.53
N GLN A 605 10.26 8.94 6.98
CA GLN A 605 9.96 8.73 5.57
C GLN A 605 10.69 9.73 4.66
N VAL A 606 10.81 11.00 5.06
CA VAL A 606 11.63 11.97 4.32
C VAL A 606 13.12 11.67 4.40
N MET A 607 13.58 11.08 5.50
CA MET A 607 14.95 10.60 5.62
C MET A 607 15.19 9.42 4.69
N ALA A 608 14.22 8.50 4.59
CA ALA A 608 14.34 7.34 3.72
C ALA A 608 14.45 7.71 2.24
N ILE A 609 13.59 8.58 1.73
CA ILE A 609 13.69 9.04 0.33
C ILE A 609 14.99 9.83 0.06
N ALA A 610 15.48 10.58 1.05
CA ALA A 610 16.77 11.27 0.95
C ALA A 610 17.95 10.28 0.93
N THR A 611 17.87 9.20 1.71
CA THR A 611 18.84 8.10 1.67
C THR A 611 18.78 7.38 0.33
N LEU A 612 17.60 7.04 -0.19
CA LEU A 612 17.43 6.41 -1.50
C LEU A 612 18.04 7.26 -2.63
N GLU A 613 17.83 8.58 -2.61
CA GLU A 613 18.46 9.47 -3.59
C GLU A 613 19.99 9.47 -3.51
N LYS A 614 20.54 9.38 -2.30
CA LYS A 614 21.99 9.32 -2.08
C LYS A 614 22.60 7.98 -2.47
N VAL A 615 21.89 6.86 -2.30
CA VAL A 615 22.39 5.52 -2.63
C VAL A 615 22.11 5.13 -4.08
N TYR A 616 21.07 5.68 -4.72
CA TYR A 616 20.77 5.40 -6.13
C TYR A 616 22.03 5.59 -6.98
N HIS A 617 22.38 4.60 -7.80
CA HIS A 617 23.57 4.53 -8.64
C HIS A 617 24.85 5.04 -7.97
N ASN A 618 25.06 4.71 -6.68
CA ASN A 618 26.21 5.17 -5.90
C ASN A 618 27.18 4.02 -5.58
N PRO A 619 28.42 4.06 -6.12
CA PRO A 619 29.42 3.03 -5.89
C PRO A 619 29.83 2.88 -4.43
N ASP A 620 29.66 3.93 -3.61
CA ASP A 620 30.10 3.93 -2.22
C ASP A 620 29.35 2.91 -1.34
N VAL A 621 28.15 2.46 -1.74
CA VAL A 621 27.37 1.43 -1.04
C VAL A 621 28.14 0.11 -0.91
N PHE A 622 28.98 -0.20 -1.90
CA PHE A 622 29.77 -1.44 -1.93
C PHE A 622 31.13 -1.31 -1.26
N THR A 623 31.50 -0.11 -0.80
CA THR A 623 32.78 0.15 -0.12
C THR A 623 32.60 0.64 1.32
N GLY A 624 31.37 0.93 1.72
CA GLY A 624 31.04 1.30 3.08
C GLY A 624 29.63 1.82 3.27
N VAL A 625 29.36 2.36 4.45
CA VAL A 625 28.02 2.84 4.80
C VAL A 625 27.83 4.28 4.34
N VAL A 626 26.92 4.46 3.38
CA VAL A 626 26.54 5.77 2.83
C VAL A 626 25.55 6.47 3.77
N LYS A 627 25.88 7.68 4.21
CA LYS A 627 25.03 8.46 5.10
C LYS A 627 24.64 9.81 4.50
N ILE A 628 23.40 10.22 4.73
CA ILE A 628 22.98 11.59 4.48
C ILE A 628 23.74 12.53 5.43
N ARG A 629 23.93 13.78 4.99
CA ARG A 629 24.58 14.81 5.82
C ARG A 629 23.74 15.10 7.06
N LYS A 630 24.41 15.35 8.20
CA LYS A 630 23.72 15.73 9.44
C LYS A 630 22.93 17.03 9.29
N GLY A 631 23.48 17.99 8.55
CA GLY A 631 22.80 19.25 8.24
C GLY A 631 21.50 19.05 7.46
N LEU A 632 21.54 18.25 6.39
CA LEU A 632 20.34 17.83 5.65
C LEU A 632 19.33 17.12 6.55
N ALA A 633 19.78 16.21 7.42
CA ALA A 633 18.89 15.54 8.38
C ALA A 633 18.20 16.56 9.31
N CYS A 634 18.95 17.52 9.86
CA CYS A 634 18.37 18.61 10.67
C CYS A 634 17.35 19.44 9.88
N LYS A 635 17.64 19.74 8.61
CA LYS A 635 16.74 20.47 7.72
C LYS A 635 15.44 19.71 7.49
N LEU A 636 15.53 18.43 7.13
CA LEU A 636 14.36 17.57 6.93
C LEU A 636 13.49 17.44 8.19
N ILE A 637 14.10 17.34 9.38
CA ILE A 637 13.38 17.34 10.66
C ILE A 637 12.59 18.64 10.86
N LEU A 638 13.19 19.79 10.50
CA LEU A 638 12.54 21.09 10.65
C LEU A 638 11.48 21.38 9.59
N GLU A 639 11.56 20.75 8.42
CA GLU A 639 10.67 21.03 7.29
C GLU A 639 9.48 20.06 7.23
N ALA A 640 9.59 18.83 7.74
CA ALA A 640 8.53 17.82 7.64
C ALA A 640 7.34 18.04 8.60
N ASN A 641 6.60 19.15 8.47
CA ASN A 641 5.51 19.53 9.38
C ASN A 641 4.10 19.41 8.79
N SER A 642 3.98 19.31 7.46
CA SER A 642 2.69 19.22 6.79
C SER A 642 2.76 18.36 5.53
N MET A 643 1.58 17.97 5.00
CA MET A 643 1.52 17.25 3.73
C MET A 643 2.09 18.06 2.55
N GLU A 644 1.99 19.38 2.56
CA GLU A 644 2.60 20.23 1.52
C GLU A 644 4.12 20.14 1.56
N ASP A 645 4.71 20.17 2.75
CA ASP A 645 6.16 20.01 2.91
C ASP A 645 6.60 18.62 2.45
N LEU A 646 5.80 17.58 2.71
CA LEU A 646 6.05 16.23 2.24
C LEU A 646 5.98 16.13 0.71
N TYR A 647 4.92 16.63 0.09
CA TYR A 647 4.79 16.60 -1.37
C TYR A 647 5.96 17.33 -2.04
N ALA A 648 6.34 18.50 -1.54
CA ALA A 648 7.50 19.24 -2.04
C ALA A 648 8.80 18.45 -1.86
N CYS A 649 9.01 17.84 -0.68
CA CYS A 649 10.20 17.04 -0.37
C CYS A 649 10.29 15.80 -1.27
N PHE A 650 9.26 14.97 -1.30
CA PHE A 650 9.22 13.74 -2.10
C PHE A 650 9.33 14.04 -3.60
N SER A 651 8.63 15.05 -4.12
CA SER A 651 8.75 15.48 -5.52
C SER A 651 10.17 15.94 -5.87
N SER A 652 10.85 16.64 -4.94
CA SER A 652 12.22 17.12 -5.10
C SER A 652 13.23 15.97 -5.16
N PHE A 653 13.16 15.01 -4.24
CA PHE A 653 14.06 13.84 -4.24
C PHE A 653 13.76 12.88 -5.40
N ALA A 654 12.49 12.56 -5.66
CA ALA A 654 12.10 11.75 -6.82
C ALA A 654 12.56 12.42 -8.13
N GLY A 655 12.47 13.74 -8.25
CA GLY A 655 13.00 14.47 -9.40
C GLY A 655 14.53 14.41 -9.53
N ARG A 656 15.28 14.35 -8.43
CA ARG A 656 16.74 14.14 -8.46
C ARG A 656 17.09 12.73 -8.94
N ILE A 657 16.40 11.72 -8.41
CA ILE A 657 16.56 10.31 -8.83
C ILE A 657 16.22 10.18 -10.32
N ALA A 658 15.07 10.70 -10.76
CA ALA A 658 14.64 10.68 -12.15
C ALA A 658 15.66 11.31 -13.10
N ARG A 659 16.28 12.45 -12.73
CA ARG A 659 17.32 13.06 -13.58
C ARG A 659 18.54 12.17 -13.75
N ARG A 660 18.93 11.44 -12.70
CA ARG A 660 20.05 10.48 -12.75
C ARG A 660 19.65 9.26 -13.58
N ALA A 661 18.45 8.72 -13.37
CA ALA A 661 17.90 7.62 -14.13
C ALA A 661 17.82 7.94 -15.64
N ALA A 662 17.34 9.13 -16.02
CA ALA A 662 17.30 9.58 -17.43
C ALA A 662 18.67 9.65 -18.09
N ALA A 663 19.73 9.95 -17.32
CA ALA A 663 21.10 9.93 -17.85
C ALA A 663 21.61 8.51 -18.08
N LEU A 664 21.16 7.54 -17.27
CA LEU A 664 21.48 6.12 -17.41
C LEU A 664 20.66 5.44 -18.52
N GLU A 665 19.40 5.80 -18.68
CA GLU A 665 18.53 5.28 -19.74
C GLU A 665 19.09 5.58 -21.12
N LYS A 666 19.60 6.80 -21.32
CA LYS A 666 20.32 7.20 -22.55
C LYS A 666 21.55 6.34 -22.85
N ARG A 667 22.11 5.66 -21.84
CA ARG A 667 23.25 4.74 -21.96
C ARG A 667 22.80 3.28 -22.18
N GLY A 668 21.49 3.01 -22.28
CA GLY A 668 20.93 1.69 -22.58
C GLY A 668 20.57 0.84 -21.36
N ASP A 669 20.48 1.42 -20.16
CA ASP A 669 20.11 0.69 -18.94
C ASP A 669 18.59 0.47 -18.83
N SER A 670 18.15 -0.79 -18.93
CA SER A 670 16.74 -1.18 -18.85
C SER A 670 16.07 -0.93 -17.48
N VAL A 671 16.83 -0.92 -16.38
CA VAL A 671 16.28 -0.70 -15.02
C VAL A 671 15.89 0.77 -14.84
N SER A 672 16.67 1.66 -15.41
CA SER A 672 16.48 3.11 -15.29
C SER A 672 15.13 3.61 -15.85
N ALA A 673 14.56 2.95 -16.86
CA ALA A 673 13.24 3.23 -17.41
C ALA A 673 12.12 2.99 -16.39
N GLN A 674 12.22 1.91 -15.61
CA GLN A 674 11.27 1.64 -14.51
C GLN A 674 11.44 2.66 -13.38
N THR A 675 12.67 3.01 -13.02
CA THR A 675 12.92 4.04 -12.01
C THR A 675 12.30 5.38 -12.40
N LEU A 676 12.41 5.76 -13.69
CA LEU A 676 11.80 6.98 -14.22
C LEU A 676 10.29 6.96 -14.08
N GLN A 677 9.66 5.86 -14.45
CA GLN A 677 8.21 5.71 -14.34
C GLN A 677 7.75 5.89 -12.89
N VAL A 678 8.35 5.16 -11.93
CA VAL A 678 7.98 5.25 -10.52
C VAL A 678 8.22 6.66 -9.97
N CYS A 679 9.34 7.29 -10.32
CA CYS A 679 9.62 8.66 -9.88
C CYS A 679 8.61 9.68 -10.43
N GLU A 680 8.18 9.52 -11.68
CA GLU A 680 7.18 10.42 -12.27
C GLU A 680 5.80 10.20 -11.67
N GLU A 681 5.41 8.95 -11.37
CA GLU A 681 4.18 8.65 -10.62
C GLU A 681 4.17 9.34 -9.25
N ILE A 682 5.29 9.29 -8.51
CA ILE A 682 5.44 10.01 -7.24
C ILE A 682 5.29 11.52 -7.44
N ARG A 683 5.90 12.09 -8.49
CA ARG A 683 5.86 13.54 -8.75
C ARG A 683 4.46 14.02 -9.15
N VAL A 684 3.75 13.25 -9.98
CA VAL A 684 2.36 13.53 -10.35
C VAL A 684 1.48 13.50 -9.10
N LEU A 685 1.60 12.45 -8.27
CA LEU A 685 0.87 12.34 -7.01
C LEU A 685 1.12 13.53 -6.08
N CYS A 686 2.38 13.96 -5.95
CA CYS A 686 2.74 15.12 -5.13
C CYS A 686 2.12 16.42 -5.67
N LYS A 687 2.15 16.63 -6.98
CA LYS A 687 1.58 17.81 -7.64
C LYS A 687 0.06 17.88 -7.47
N GLU A 688 -0.63 16.75 -7.60
CA GLU A 688 -2.08 16.65 -7.37
C GLU A 688 -2.43 16.93 -5.90
N GLY A 689 -1.62 16.41 -4.97
CA GLY A 689 -1.74 16.67 -3.55
C GLY A 689 -1.58 18.14 -3.17
N GLU A 690 -0.58 18.82 -3.71
CA GLU A 690 -0.34 20.26 -3.52
C GLU A 690 -1.50 21.12 -4.06
N ALA A 691 -2.01 20.78 -5.25
CA ALA A 691 -3.13 21.50 -5.86
C ALA A 691 -4.41 21.38 -5.02
N SER A 692 -4.69 20.18 -4.49
CA SER A 692 -5.81 19.93 -3.60
C SER A 692 -5.71 20.72 -2.28
N SER A 693 -4.52 20.74 -1.66
CA SER A 693 -4.28 21.48 -0.42
C SER A 693 -4.43 22.99 -0.62
N THR A 694 -3.90 23.52 -1.72
CA THR A 694 -3.98 24.96 -2.06
C THR A 694 -5.43 25.42 -2.24
N ASN A 695 -6.23 24.62 -2.95
CA ASN A 695 -7.66 24.91 -3.11
C ASN A 695 -8.39 24.89 -1.77
N THR A 696 -8.16 23.86 -0.95
CA THR A 696 -8.76 23.74 0.39
C THR A 696 -8.47 24.96 1.28
N LYS A 697 -7.22 25.43 1.29
CA LYS A 697 -6.82 26.64 2.03
C LYS A 697 -7.47 27.92 1.49
N LYS A 698 -7.60 28.06 0.17
CA LYS A 698 -8.33 29.19 -0.45
C LYS A 698 -9.78 29.23 0.01
N TYR A 699 -10.46 28.08 0.00
CA TYR A 699 -11.85 27.98 0.47
C TYR A 699 -11.98 28.27 1.96
N ALA A 700 -11.08 27.72 2.79
CA ALA A 700 -11.08 27.97 4.24
C ALA A 700 -10.86 29.45 4.58
N ARG A 701 -9.95 30.14 3.88
CA ARG A 701 -9.73 31.59 4.04
C ARG A 701 -10.93 32.43 3.60
N ALA A 702 -11.57 32.07 2.49
CA ALA A 702 -12.80 32.72 2.05
C ALA A 702 -13.93 32.56 3.08
N LEU A 703 -14.05 31.37 3.68
CA LEU A 703 -15.03 31.10 4.73
C LEU A 703 -14.76 31.92 6.00
N HIS A 704 -13.51 31.96 6.47
CA HIS A 704 -13.12 32.77 7.64
C HIS A 704 -13.33 34.26 7.40
N ALA A 705 -12.99 34.77 6.21
CA ALA A 705 -13.24 36.17 5.85
C ALA A 705 -14.74 36.49 5.83
N ALA A 706 -15.58 35.58 5.34
CA ALA A 706 -17.03 35.74 5.36
C ALA A 706 -17.59 35.74 6.80
N PHE A 707 -17.11 34.84 7.67
CA PHE A 707 -17.48 34.82 9.09
C PHE A 707 -17.03 36.08 9.85
N ALA A 708 -15.81 36.56 9.59
CA ALA A 708 -15.30 37.79 10.19
C ALA A 708 -16.10 39.01 9.74
N ALA A 709 -16.47 39.10 8.46
CA ALA A 709 -17.34 40.16 7.95
C ALA A 709 -18.74 40.12 8.56
N LEU A 710 -19.30 38.92 8.78
CA LEU A 710 -20.57 38.73 9.46
C LEU A 710 -20.53 39.22 10.91
N LEU A 711 -19.47 38.87 11.65
CA LEU A 711 -19.27 39.33 13.04
C LEU A 711 -19.07 40.84 13.12
N LEU A 712 -18.34 41.44 12.16
CA LEU A 712 -18.16 42.89 12.09
C LEU A 712 -19.49 43.60 11.83
N ALA A 713 -20.30 43.09 10.90
CA ALA A 713 -21.63 43.62 10.61
C ALA A 713 -22.55 43.52 11.83
N MET A 714 -22.53 42.38 12.55
CA MET A 714 -23.28 42.20 13.80
C MET A 714 -22.86 43.18 14.91
N ALA A 715 -21.58 43.54 14.97
CA ALA A 715 -21.03 44.48 15.97
C ALA A 715 -21.27 45.96 15.63
N LEU A 716 -21.32 46.34 14.36
CA LEU A 716 -21.51 47.72 13.91
C LEU A 716 -22.97 48.20 14.01
N VAL A 717 -23.94 47.29 13.92
CA VAL A 717 -25.37 47.65 13.89
C VAL A 717 -25.89 48.22 15.23
N PRO A 718 -25.54 47.66 16.41
CA PRO A 718 -25.89 48.27 17.70
C PRO A 718 -25.29 49.67 17.89
N VAL A 719 -24.08 49.90 17.38
CA VAL A 719 -23.39 51.20 17.45
C VAL A 719 -24.10 52.25 16.60
N LEU A 720 -24.52 51.89 15.38
CA LEU A 720 -25.29 52.78 14.51
C LEU A 720 -26.71 53.04 15.06
N ALA A 721 -27.33 52.05 15.70
CA ALA A 721 -28.63 52.22 16.36
C ALA A 721 -28.54 53.18 17.55
N LEU A 722 -27.47 53.11 18.36
CA LEU A 722 -27.23 54.04 19.47
C LEU A 722 -26.88 55.46 18.97
N TRP A 723 -26.08 55.59 17.91
CA TRP A 723 -25.71 56.90 17.37
C TRP A 723 -26.91 57.65 16.75
N GLY A 724 -27.89 56.90 16.22
CA GLY A 724 -29.17 57.47 15.76
C GLY A 724 -30.10 57.97 16.88
N THR A 725 -29.86 57.60 18.14
CA THR A 725 -30.67 58.04 19.30
C THR A 725 -30.16 59.33 19.95
N GLU A 726 -28.85 59.59 19.92
CA GLU A 726 -28.26 60.80 20.52
C GLU A 726 -28.40 62.08 19.68
N SER A 727 -28.62 61.96 18.36
CA SER A 727 -28.82 63.12 17.47
C SER A 727 -30.14 63.88 17.71
N SER A 728 -30.98 63.48 18.67
CA SER A 728 -32.31 64.08 18.89
C SER A 728 -32.38 65.10 20.03
N ARG A 729 -31.25 65.48 20.66
CA ARG A 729 -31.23 66.46 21.77
C ARG A 729 -30.87 67.91 21.41
N GLY A 730 -30.94 68.32 20.15
CA GLY A 730 -30.69 69.72 19.78
C GLY A 730 -31.50 70.22 18.58
N GLY A 731 -32.49 71.09 18.84
CA GLY A 731 -32.88 72.18 17.93
C GLY A 731 -33.91 71.88 16.83
N PHE A 732 -35.19 72.13 17.14
CA PHE A 732 -36.25 72.74 16.31
C PHE A 732 -36.11 72.73 14.76
N PHE A 733 -36.85 71.83 14.09
CA PHE A 733 -37.84 72.08 13.01
C PHE A 733 -38.06 70.76 12.23
N ALA A 734 -39.16 70.05 12.47
CA ALA A 734 -39.87 69.24 11.45
C ALA A 734 -41.11 68.57 12.04
N ARG A 735 -42.22 68.67 11.30
CA ARG A 735 -43.56 68.13 11.59
C ARG A 735 -43.57 66.61 11.84
N PRO A 736 -44.55 66.08 12.59
CA PRO A 736 -44.72 64.64 12.75
C PRO A 736 -45.21 64.05 11.42
N ILE A 737 -44.44 63.12 10.86
CA ILE A 737 -44.90 62.22 9.80
C ILE A 737 -45.58 61.05 10.52
N GLU A 738 -46.91 60.97 10.45
CA GLU A 738 -47.67 59.81 10.90
C GLU A 738 -47.25 58.58 10.08
N SER A 739 -46.86 57.50 10.76
CA SER A 739 -46.55 56.22 10.12
C SER A 739 -47.85 55.46 9.83
N PRO A 740 -48.03 54.79 8.68
CA PRO A 740 -49.31 54.18 8.31
C PRO A 740 -49.73 52.95 9.14
N ALA A 741 -48.99 52.58 10.20
CA ALA A 741 -49.16 51.28 10.87
C ALA A 741 -49.03 51.30 12.41
N GLY A 742 -48.88 52.45 13.07
CA GLY A 742 -48.78 52.52 14.54
C GLY A 742 -47.51 51.89 15.14
N LEU A 743 -46.53 51.53 14.32
CA LEU A 743 -45.23 50.99 14.75
C LEU A 743 -44.29 52.13 15.16
N SER A 744 -43.60 51.95 16.30
CA SER A 744 -42.61 52.92 16.76
C SER A 744 -41.37 52.90 15.87
N ARG A 745 -40.57 53.98 15.90
CA ARG A 745 -39.31 54.06 15.14
C ARG A 745 -38.32 52.96 15.54
N ALA A 746 -38.39 52.48 16.79
CA ALA A 746 -37.60 51.34 17.27
C ALA A 746 -38.04 50.02 16.61
N ASP A 747 -39.34 49.84 16.37
CA ASP A 747 -39.85 48.64 15.70
C ASP A 747 -39.41 48.59 14.23
N TYR A 748 -39.37 49.72 13.53
CA TYR A 748 -38.85 49.80 12.16
C TYR A 748 -37.35 49.47 12.09
N VAL A 749 -36.55 49.92 13.07
CA VAL A 749 -35.11 49.59 13.15
C VAL A 749 -34.91 48.10 13.46
N GLN A 750 -35.70 47.54 14.37
CA GLN A 750 -35.65 46.10 14.70
C GLN A 750 -36.10 45.23 13.53
N MET A 751 -37.11 45.66 12.76
CA MET A 751 -37.60 44.95 11.59
C MET A 751 -36.57 45.01 10.45
N ALA A 752 -35.96 46.18 10.21
CA ALA A 752 -34.85 46.32 9.26
C ALA A 752 -33.63 45.49 9.66
N PHE A 753 -33.33 45.38 10.97
CA PHE A 753 -32.28 44.50 11.50
C PHE A 753 -32.58 43.03 11.22
N ASN A 754 -33.78 42.55 11.54
CA ASN A 754 -34.18 41.16 11.31
C ASN A 754 -34.17 40.80 9.80
N VAL A 755 -34.55 41.75 8.93
CA VAL A 755 -34.48 41.60 7.48
C VAL A 755 -33.03 41.54 7.01
N LEU A 756 -32.16 42.44 7.49
CA LEU A 756 -30.74 42.46 7.10
C LEU A 756 -30.01 41.18 7.57
N VAL A 757 -30.25 40.74 8.80
CA VAL A 757 -29.68 39.48 9.33
C VAL A 757 -30.17 38.28 8.52
N SER A 758 -31.47 38.20 8.21
CA SER A 758 -32.02 37.15 7.34
C SER A 758 -31.43 37.19 5.93
N LEU A 759 -31.26 38.38 5.34
CA LEU A 759 -30.71 38.53 3.98
C LEU A 759 -29.24 38.09 3.93
N VAL A 760 -28.44 38.49 4.91
CA VAL A 760 -27.02 38.13 5.00
C VAL A 760 -26.86 36.64 5.32
N ALA A 761 -27.68 36.08 6.22
CA ALA A 761 -27.69 34.64 6.50
C ALA A 761 -28.10 33.83 5.25
N THR A 762 -29.08 34.30 4.50
CA THR A 762 -29.55 33.63 3.26
C THR A 762 -28.50 33.72 2.15
N LEU A 763 -27.82 34.85 2.00
CA LEU A 763 -26.72 35.02 1.04
C LEU A 763 -25.51 34.17 1.43
N ALA A 764 -25.16 34.11 2.71
CA ALA A 764 -24.09 33.25 3.21
C ALA A 764 -24.42 31.76 3.01
N LEU A 765 -25.65 31.35 3.32
CA LEU A 765 -26.13 29.98 3.11
C LEU A 765 -26.18 29.62 1.62
N SER A 766 -26.66 30.52 0.76
CA SER A 766 -26.70 30.34 -0.70
C SER A 766 -25.29 30.29 -1.31
N TYR A 767 -24.35 31.07 -0.79
CA TYR A 767 -22.93 31.01 -1.17
C TYR A 767 -22.30 29.68 -0.76
N VAL A 768 -22.53 29.22 0.48
CA VAL A 768 -22.06 27.91 0.96
C VAL A 768 -22.70 26.77 0.16
N VAL A 769 -24.00 26.79 -0.10
CA VAL A 769 -24.69 25.75 -0.87
C VAL A 769 -24.21 25.72 -2.34
N SER A 770 -24.04 26.88 -2.97
CA SER A 770 -23.66 26.97 -4.39
C SER A 770 -22.17 26.74 -4.66
N LYS A 771 -21.28 27.04 -3.71
CA LYS A 771 -19.82 26.96 -3.90
C LYS A 771 -19.11 25.92 -3.04
N VAL A 772 -19.70 25.46 -1.94
CA VAL A 772 -19.12 24.42 -1.06
C VAL A 772 -19.84 23.08 -1.26
N TRP A 773 -21.16 23.08 -1.38
CA TRP A 773 -21.93 21.82 -1.49
C TRP A 773 -22.05 21.29 -2.92
N ARG A 774 -22.25 22.17 -3.92
CA ARG A 774 -22.33 21.76 -5.34
C ARG A 774 -21.05 21.11 -5.91
N PRO A 775 -19.81 21.43 -5.48
CA PRO A 775 -18.63 20.70 -5.94
C PRO A 775 -18.37 19.40 -5.19
N LEU A 776 -18.92 19.21 -3.99
CA LEU A 776 -18.83 17.96 -3.21
C LEU A 776 -19.89 16.93 -3.60
N GLY A 777 -20.98 17.35 -4.25
CA GLY A 777 -21.99 16.47 -4.85
C GLY A 777 -21.79 16.33 -6.36
N GLY A 778 -21.09 15.28 -6.78
CA GLY A 778 -21.02 14.90 -8.20
C GLY A 778 -22.41 14.72 -8.81
N GLN A 779 -22.55 15.20 -10.05
CA GLN A 779 -23.78 15.25 -10.85
C GLN A 779 -24.61 13.95 -10.81
N GLY A 780 -25.91 14.09 -10.49
CA GLY A 780 -26.93 13.06 -10.68
C GLY A 780 -28.29 13.51 -10.13
N ASN A 781 -29.24 13.76 -11.03
CA ASN A 781 -30.62 14.19 -10.76
C ASN A 781 -31.30 13.42 -9.61
N LYS A 782 -31.72 14.13 -8.55
CA LYS A 782 -33.00 13.98 -7.82
C LYS A 782 -32.98 14.79 -6.50
N THR A 783 -33.15 16.10 -6.58
CA THR A 783 -33.57 16.93 -5.42
C THR A 783 -34.27 18.21 -5.90
N ARG A 784 -35.34 18.06 -6.69
CA ARG A 784 -36.44 19.04 -6.70
C ARG A 784 -37.50 18.52 -5.73
N SER A 785 -37.31 18.76 -4.43
CA SER A 785 -38.37 18.56 -3.42
C SER A 785 -38.06 19.16 -2.03
N LEU A 786 -36.84 19.66 -1.78
CA LEU A 786 -36.46 20.20 -0.46
C LEU A 786 -36.21 21.72 -0.49
N ALA A 787 -36.75 22.41 -1.50
CA ALA A 787 -36.71 23.87 -1.62
C ALA A 787 -38.13 24.42 -1.89
N ALA A 788 -39.11 23.85 -1.19
CA ALA A 788 -40.44 24.42 -1.00
C ALA A 788 -40.57 24.83 0.47
#